data_AF-A0A9D7BJB6-F1
#
_entry.id   AF-A0A9D7BJB6-F1
#
_cell.length_a   1.000
_cell.length_b   1.000
_cell.length_c   1.000
_cell.angle_alpha   90.00
_cell.angle_beta   90.00
_cell.angle_gamma   90.00
#
_symmetry.space_group_name_H-M   'P 1'
#
loop_
_entity.id
_entity.type
_entity.pdbx_description
1 polymer ?
#
loop_
_entity_poly.entity_id
_entity_poly.type
_entity_poly.pdbx_seq_one_letter_code
_entity_poly.pdbx_strand_id
1 'polypeptide(L)'
;MNAGYPVEGDYQICITEAVSNDECINATSIPNSSFNANCSCSVVVSGSCYGSTPSLTNDHDVWYSFMATSTAMAFSINPTNGSSSASGWVYASNCTTSLGTINAAGITLNNLITGGEYKIRIIAKTSNESPGDFNLCLRELTNDFCVSPVILTPQAGSTCGSPTSGTTTDATPSNPSFCPHPDIPDVWFQFTATATTHLIKVDPQTTGFYPAVYVYRKSSSGASCDLNCIQSDISCSFVSDTIDFMSHIVLLNSLTAGFTYLVAVANRLDDSPSGDFNICVLTPGTTMNVWSTVSETYNPSASANAGQYEFPMKKITLNMTGTTVAKTVTQMVVNTTGVTNTSDVLTAKLYYAGGLTPGSIQGTMSEFKSIKDAGEQSPILFGAAVANPNGQFVFNGTQNIVGQTGEYKRYFYLIYDVACQAVIGNELNAEVVSITISSTNFTPFEGVNSSNTIAAQNRYYTKANGLWSASATWYCGVPPNGPNILPITLYHDVTVDDIRQTNDIVVKYLKSLHVLSDGVLTLGQSSQGSQTGYSNTTLSARWGIINILGTLNVNGNLWVGEYSSTDNNHFGQLNVAGVINIDGNDGTAEGSGSSNITIGTTLLSGSGFINILDPTYDNAGEEFNYNVRLNTNKTVDWTISFGGGDDNSLVEGFYVKMIGQTTGSGFPTLRVKDVIINGGLLSEKREVVVASTVLPCQNLTIEEDSELIGTVGLSGHFVNNGFYTSGLYNNNTGVIVCADNFGFNTYSANGQNQSISGTGFFRANATLPYPTSHSANSIYELLVHSNAAVFLETPLNVAKLMIKSGTIATTDTSLLSLGYAGNPGILCQTNAGFQYSGLEFTGTFETWSGGGIHGPFRRFFQNNTALDYKGFMPFRQGSAMRNMGFKLKNNTLSGSITGRFIAADYGNRCLPLMNEQGIHITNVSPSGHWKFNTDNLEGNYDVMVNSNGFMKRNGGTITDLTNVRTIISPNIPTYIHSNSTTIAGPSSLSKVLLENIAFHQDTFILCLGGGNNAMGPDVSPNTYIVNSIQDTGPGTFREGIVTTFCNDTIRFDQSLNGDTILLSQILPPINKNVTVIMDQGQNIVIKNQSNQVILDIPAFYEMELRETNITGNHTSSPLIFNLGVLILDNCRISNSGIANSQPILLNQGNGEIFIKNECEIVD
;
A
#
# COMPACT_ATOMS: atom_id res chain seq x y z
N MET A 1 1.46 -129.23 63.45
CA MET A 1 0.28 -129.93 64.00
C MET A 1 -0.85 -128.93 64.14
N ASN A 2 -2.03 -129.34 63.67
CA ASN A 2 -3.35 -128.73 63.74
C ASN A 2 -3.68 -127.47 62.93
N ALA A 3 -4.82 -127.63 62.25
CA ALA A 3 -5.45 -126.81 61.25
C ALA A 3 -6.27 -125.65 61.84
N GLY A 4 -6.55 -124.66 60.98
CA GLY A 4 -7.54 -123.60 61.19
C GLY A 4 -7.59 -122.69 59.95
N TYR A 5 -8.62 -122.89 59.15
CA TYR A 5 -8.95 -122.38 57.80
C TYR A 5 -8.94 -120.84 57.56
N PRO A 6 -8.98 -120.40 56.28
CA PRO A 6 -8.73 -119.03 55.81
C PRO A 6 -10.00 -118.16 55.77
N VAL A 7 -9.82 -116.85 55.58
CA VAL A 7 -10.88 -115.93 55.12
C VAL A 7 -10.45 -115.35 53.78
N GLU A 8 -11.33 -115.51 52.80
CA GLU A 8 -11.30 -114.93 51.46
C GLU A 8 -11.13 -113.40 51.50
N GLY A 9 -10.30 -112.87 50.62
CA GLY A 9 -10.31 -111.48 50.23
C GLY A 9 -10.37 -111.43 48.71
N ASP A 10 -11.49 -110.95 48.17
CA ASP A 10 -11.66 -110.71 46.74
C ASP A 10 -10.63 -109.67 46.28
N TYR A 11 -9.81 -110.03 45.28
CA TYR A 11 -8.96 -109.08 44.56
C TYR A 11 -9.41 -109.03 43.10
N GLN A 12 -9.79 -107.84 42.67
CA GLN A 12 -10.23 -107.57 41.31
C GLN A 12 -9.00 -107.14 40.48
N ILE A 13 -8.56 -108.01 39.57
CA ILE A 13 -7.60 -107.65 38.52
C ILE A 13 -8.39 -106.92 37.44
N CYS A 14 -8.18 -105.61 37.32
CA CYS A 14 -8.68 -104.84 36.17
C CYS A 14 -7.65 -104.95 35.04
N ILE A 15 -7.99 -105.69 33.98
CA ILE A 15 -7.28 -105.58 32.70
C ILE A 15 -7.91 -104.38 31.99
N THR A 16 -7.22 -103.24 31.96
CA THR A 16 -7.60 -102.12 31.09
C THR A 16 -7.24 -102.48 29.66
N GLU A 17 -8.21 -102.45 28.74
CA GLU A 17 -7.95 -102.66 27.31
C GLU A 17 -6.97 -101.61 26.81
N ALA A 18 -5.97 -102.01 26.02
CA ALA A 18 -5.03 -101.08 25.41
C ALA A 18 -5.79 -100.13 24.48
N VAL A 19 -5.53 -98.83 24.58
CA VAL A 19 -6.17 -97.86 23.69
C VAL A 19 -5.68 -98.04 22.25
N SER A 20 -6.60 -98.09 21.30
CA SER A 20 -6.29 -98.47 19.91
C SER A 20 -5.33 -97.52 19.18
N ASN A 21 -5.21 -96.28 19.64
CA ASN A 21 -4.42 -95.22 19.02
C ASN A 21 -3.17 -94.84 19.82
N ASP A 22 -2.64 -95.79 20.57
CA ASP A 22 -1.42 -95.64 21.37
C ASP A 22 -0.16 -95.47 20.50
N GLU A 23 -0.14 -96.13 19.33
CA GLU A 23 0.97 -96.11 18.38
C GLU A 23 0.67 -95.22 17.17
N CYS A 24 1.68 -94.52 16.65
CA CYS A 24 1.47 -93.60 15.51
C CYS A 24 0.92 -94.29 14.25
N ILE A 25 1.25 -95.56 14.03
CA ILE A 25 0.73 -96.34 12.89
C ILE A 25 -0.79 -96.55 12.97
N ASN A 26 -1.35 -96.53 14.19
CA ASN A 26 -2.78 -96.72 14.46
C ASN A 26 -3.47 -95.41 14.87
N ALA A 27 -2.91 -94.26 14.50
CA ALA A 27 -3.46 -92.95 14.84
C ALA A 27 -4.91 -92.77 14.37
N THR A 28 -5.83 -92.46 15.31
CA THR A 28 -7.25 -92.28 15.03
C THR A 28 -7.48 -91.12 14.04
N SER A 29 -8.20 -91.38 12.95
CA SER A 29 -8.52 -90.33 11.97
C SER A 29 -9.55 -89.33 12.49
N ILE A 30 -9.21 -88.06 12.43
CA ILE A 30 -10.10 -86.93 12.71
C ILE A 30 -10.81 -86.56 11.40
N PRO A 31 -12.15 -86.62 11.33
CA PRO A 31 -12.89 -86.24 10.14
C PRO A 31 -12.85 -84.71 9.95
N ASN A 32 -12.85 -84.26 8.68
CA ASN A 32 -12.85 -82.82 8.35
C ASN A 32 -14.04 -82.05 8.95
N SER A 33 -15.16 -82.72 9.24
CA SER A 33 -16.32 -82.12 9.93
C SER A 33 -16.00 -81.64 11.36
N SER A 34 -14.87 -82.08 11.92
CA SER A 34 -14.37 -81.63 13.23
C SER A 34 -13.46 -80.40 13.13
N PHE A 35 -13.22 -79.87 11.93
CA PHE A 35 -12.44 -78.65 11.74
C PHE A 35 -13.34 -77.44 11.87
N ASN A 36 -12.88 -76.46 12.63
CA ASN A 36 -13.57 -75.20 12.78
C ASN A 36 -13.13 -74.26 11.65
N ALA A 37 -14.06 -73.49 11.11
CA ALA A 37 -13.71 -72.39 10.22
C ALA A 37 -13.08 -71.25 11.04
N ASN A 38 -12.01 -70.69 10.51
CA ASN A 38 -11.31 -69.53 11.06
C ASN A 38 -10.97 -69.73 12.54
N CYS A 39 -11.18 -68.71 13.37
CA CYS A 39 -10.70 -68.68 14.75
C CYS A 39 -11.64 -69.28 15.80
N SER A 40 -12.74 -69.89 15.35
CA SER A 40 -13.69 -70.57 16.25
C SER A 40 -13.12 -71.88 16.79
N CYS A 41 -13.56 -72.28 17.98
CA CYS A 41 -13.18 -73.55 18.60
C CYS A 41 -14.40 -74.19 19.28
N SER A 42 -15.53 -74.13 18.60
CA SER A 42 -16.82 -74.67 19.06
C SER A 42 -16.91 -76.18 18.92
N VAL A 43 -16.17 -76.76 17.97
CA VAL A 43 -16.04 -78.20 17.77
C VAL A 43 -14.66 -78.64 18.25
N VAL A 44 -14.61 -79.59 19.18
CA VAL A 44 -13.36 -80.13 19.72
C VAL A 44 -13.37 -81.66 19.64
N VAL A 45 -12.18 -82.23 19.48
CA VAL A 45 -11.94 -83.67 19.57
C VAL A 45 -11.51 -83.97 21.01
N SER A 46 -12.41 -84.55 21.79
CA SER A 46 -12.10 -85.01 23.15
C SER A 46 -11.36 -86.35 23.11
N GLY A 47 -10.32 -86.48 23.92
CA GLY A 47 -9.51 -87.70 23.99
C GLY A 47 -8.94 -87.93 25.38
N SER A 48 -8.38 -89.12 25.58
CA SER A 48 -7.80 -89.56 26.85
C SER A 48 -6.50 -90.31 26.62
N CYS A 49 -5.52 -90.12 27.50
CA CYS A 49 -4.29 -90.91 27.54
C CYS A 49 -4.39 -92.10 28.54
N TYR A 50 -5.51 -92.28 29.24
CA TYR A 50 -5.68 -93.40 30.19
C TYR A 50 -5.58 -94.76 29.47
N GLY A 51 -4.73 -95.65 29.99
CA GLY A 51 -4.52 -96.99 29.43
C GLY A 51 -3.58 -97.03 28.22
N SER A 52 -3.01 -95.89 27.81
CA SER A 52 -1.99 -95.79 26.76
C SER A 52 -0.61 -96.14 27.32
N THR A 53 0.41 -96.26 26.48
CA THR A 53 1.81 -96.51 26.82
C THR A 53 2.74 -95.53 26.09
N PRO A 54 3.96 -95.33 26.58
CA PRO A 54 5.01 -94.58 25.89
C PRO A 54 5.34 -95.03 24.46
N SER A 55 4.99 -94.25 23.43
CA SER A 55 5.34 -94.58 22.02
C SER A 55 6.71 -94.02 21.55
N LEU A 56 7.15 -92.86 22.06
CA LEU A 56 8.45 -92.23 21.70
C LEU A 56 9.26 -91.72 22.90
N THR A 57 8.61 -91.44 24.02
CA THR A 57 9.18 -90.90 25.27
C THR A 57 8.48 -91.56 26.44
N ASN A 58 9.09 -91.64 27.64
CA ASN A 58 8.54 -92.31 28.85
C ASN A 58 7.15 -91.82 29.35
N ASP A 59 6.47 -90.96 28.59
CA ASP A 59 5.15 -90.42 28.90
C ASP A 59 4.08 -91.11 28.06
N HIS A 60 2.95 -91.43 28.68
CA HIS A 60 1.77 -91.98 28.03
C HIS A 60 1.21 -91.03 26.99
N ASP A 61 1.12 -91.48 25.74
CA ASP A 61 0.65 -90.67 24.63
C ASP A 61 -0.38 -91.37 23.76
N VAL A 62 -1.11 -90.59 22.98
CA VAL A 62 -2.06 -91.07 21.98
C VAL A 62 -1.90 -90.29 20.68
N TRP A 63 -2.23 -90.93 19.56
CA TRP A 63 -2.05 -90.39 18.23
C TRP A 63 -3.37 -90.19 17.48
N TYR A 64 -3.42 -89.09 16.73
CA TYR A 64 -4.49 -88.76 15.81
C TYR A 64 -3.93 -88.49 14.41
N SER A 65 -4.74 -88.64 13.38
CA SER A 65 -4.40 -88.30 12.00
C SER A 65 -5.45 -87.38 11.40
N PHE A 66 -5.04 -86.48 10.50
CA PHE A 66 -5.97 -85.59 9.80
C PHE A 66 -5.47 -85.31 8.38
N MET A 67 -6.41 -84.98 7.49
CA MET A 67 -6.12 -84.55 6.12
C MET A 67 -6.19 -83.02 6.08
N ALA A 68 -5.11 -82.36 5.67
CA ALA A 68 -5.11 -80.91 5.59
C ALA A 68 -6.08 -80.44 4.49
N THR A 69 -6.96 -79.50 4.82
CA THR A 69 -7.97 -78.93 3.91
C THR A 69 -7.58 -77.54 3.41
N SER A 70 -6.73 -76.84 4.16
CA SER A 70 -6.11 -75.57 3.79
C SER A 70 -4.59 -75.68 3.85
N THR A 71 -3.90 -74.84 3.09
CA THR A 71 -2.44 -74.69 3.19
C THR A 71 -2.02 -74.02 4.51
N ALA A 72 -2.96 -73.40 5.23
CA ALA A 72 -2.75 -72.84 6.57
C ALA A 72 -3.80 -73.39 7.55
N MET A 73 -3.35 -74.06 8.60
CA MET A 73 -4.22 -74.57 9.68
C MET A 73 -3.64 -74.24 11.05
N ALA A 74 -4.52 -73.98 12.01
CA ALA A 74 -4.15 -73.76 13.40
C ALA A 74 -4.66 -74.86 14.32
N PHE A 75 -3.88 -75.15 15.37
CA PHE A 75 -4.10 -76.23 16.31
C PHE A 75 -3.99 -75.69 17.74
N SER A 76 -4.87 -76.09 18.65
CA SER A 76 -4.71 -75.83 20.09
C SER A 76 -5.22 -77.00 20.91
N ILE A 77 -4.62 -77.22 22.07
CA ILE A 77 -5.00 -78.32 22.96
C ILE A 77 -5.13 -77.84 24.40
N ASN A 78 -6.19 -78.26 25.08
CA ASN A 78 -6.46 -77.92 26.47
C ASN A 78 -6.72 -79.18 27.31
N PRO A 79 -6.18 -79.30 28.54
CA PRO A 79 -6.49 -80.40 29.44
C PRO A 79 -7.96 -80.34 29.91
N THR A 80 -8.57 -81.50 30.16
CA THR A 80 -9.95 -81.64 30.68
C THR A 80 -10.03 -82.68 31.81
N ASN A 81 -11.20 -82.79 32.46
CA ASN A 81 -11.52 -83.78 33.51
C ASN A 81 -10.41 -84.02 34.56
N GLY A 82 -9.96 -82.95 35.24
CA GLY A 82 -8.97 -83.06 36.33
C GLY A 82 -7.51 -83.20 35.88
N SER A 83 -7.24 -83.14 34.57
CA SER A 83 -5.88 -83.07 34.03
C SER A 83 -5.25 -81.69 34.30
N SER A 84 -3.97 -81.67 34.66
CA SER A 84 -3.22 -80.45 34.95
C SER A 84 -2.49 -79.89 33.72
N SER A 85 -2.22 -80.73 32.71
CA SER A 85 -1.53 -80.31 31.49
C SER A 85 -1.91 -81.16 30.28
N ALA A 86 -1.89 -80.55 29.10
CA ALA A 86 -1.97 -81.22 27.81
C ALA A 86 -1.01 -80.53 26.84
N SER A 87 -0.27 -81.32 26.07
CA SER A 87 0.65 -80.84 25.03
C SER A 87 0.67 -81.83 23.89
N GLY A 88 0.92 -81.34 22.68
CA GLY A 88 0.99 -82.20 21.51
C GLY A 88 2.03 -81.74 20.51
N TRP A 89 2.20 -82.52 19.45
CA TRP A 89 3.10 -82.23 18.35
C TRP A 89 2.45 -82.67 17.05
N VAL A 90 2.49 -81.80 16.04
CA VAL A 90 2.11 -82.19 14.68
C VAL A 90 3.34 -82.78 14.00
N TYR A 91 3.15 -83.89 13.31
CA TYR A 91 4.17 -84.60 12.54
C TYR A 91 3.71 -84.75 11.08
N ALA A 92 4.68 -84.89 10.17
CA ALA A 92 4.42 -85.45 8.85
C ALA A 92 3.86 -86.88 8.97
N SER A 93 3.22 -87.40 7.91
CA SER A 93 2.57 -88.72 7.90
C SER A 93 3.46 -89.88 8.35
N ASN A 94 4.79 -89.74 8.26
CA ASN A 94 5.79 -90.72 8.65
C ASN A 94 6.14 -90.74 10.16
N CYS A 95 5.51 -89.91 10.99
CA CYS A 95 5.68 -89.86 12.45
C CYS A 95 7.08 -89.47 12.97
N THR A 96 8.03 -89.09 12.10
CA THR A 96 9.43 -88.84 12.51
C THR A 96 9.79 -87.36 12.52
N THR A 97 9.21 -86.57 11.63
CA THR A 97 9.52 -85.13 11.52
C THR A 97 8.41 -84.30 12.17
N SER A 98 8.71 -83.66 13.29
CA SER A 98 7.79 -82.72 13.93
C SER A 98 7.74 -81.40 13.15
N LEU A 99 6.53 -80.95 12.82
CA LEU A 99 6.24 -79.69 12.15
C LEU A 99 5.99 -78.55 13.16
N GLY A 100 5.67 -78.90 14.40
CA GLY A 100 5.55 -77.93 15.48
C GLY A 100 4.84 -78.47 16.72
N THR A 101 4.99 -77.75 17.83
CA THR A 101 4.43 -78.08 19.15
C THR A 101 3.08 -77.39 19.35
N ILE A 102 2.10 -78.13 19.87
CA ILE A 102 0.76 -77.67 20.22
C ILE A 102 0.66 -77.56 21.75
N ASN A 103 0.16 -76.44 22.24
CA ASN A 103 -0.21 -76.23 23.64
C ASN A 103 -1.53 -75.42 23.71
N ALA A 104 -1.89 -74.93 24.90
CA ALA A 104 -3.08 -74.11 25.09
C ALA A 104 -3.06 -72.79 24.30
N ALA A 105 -1.89 -72.19 24.07
CA ALA A 105 -1.74 -71.00 23.22
C ALA A 105 -1.87 -71.33 21.72
N GLY A 106 -1.75 -72.61 21.37
CA GLY A 106 -1.87 -73.12 20.02
C GLY A 106 -0.65 -72.86 19.13
N ILE A 107 -0.75 -73.34 17.89
CA ILE A 107 0.24 -73.17 16.83
C ILE A 107 -0.46 -73.00 15.49
N THR A 108 0.16 -72.24 14.59
CA THR A 108 -0.26 -72.13 13.19
C THR A 108 0.79 -72.76 12.29
N LEU A 109 0.38 -73.67 11.42
CA LEU A 109 1.22 -74.26 10.39
C LEU A 109 0.83 -73.65 9.05
N ASN A 110 1.75 -72.89 8.46
CA ASN A 110 1.64 -72.37 7.11
C ASN A 110 2.47 -73.30 6.20
N ASN A 111 1.93 -73.68 5.03
CA ASN A 111 2.49 -74.62 4.05
C ASN A 111 2.15 -76.11 4.28
N LEU A 112 0.96 -76.42 4.79
CA LEU A 112 0.42 -77.77 4.64
C LEU A 112 0.04 -78.02 3.18
N ILE A 113 0.13 -79.26 2.72
CA ILE A 113 -0.35 -79.64 1.39
C ILE A 113 -1.83 -79.99 1.52
N THR A 114 -2.72 -79.24 0.86
CA THR A 114 -4.15 -79.59 0.83
C THR A 114 -4.34 -81.00 0.26
N GLY A 115 -5.10 -81.84 0.96
CA GLY A 115 -5.24 -83.26 0.70
C GLY A 115 -4.08 -84.13 1.19
N GLY A 116 -3.09 -83.57 1.91
CA GLY A 116 -2.00 -84.32 2.54
C GLY A 116 -2.36 -84.81 3.95
N GLU A 117 -1.87 -85.99 4.32
CA GLU A 117 -2.09 -86.57 5.66
C GLU A 117 -1.00 -86.12 6.65
N TYR A 118 -1.41 -85.77 7.86
CA TYR A 118 -0.53 -85.39 8.98
C TYR A 118 -0.96 -86.11 10.27
N LYS A 119 -0.02 -86.29 11.21
CA LYS A 119 -0.26 -86.98 12.49
C LYS A 119 -0.11 -86.01 13.66
N ILE A 120 -0.86 -86.20 14.73
CA ILE A 120 -0.80 -85.40 15.96
C ILE A 120 -0.55 -86.35 17.12
N ARG A 121 0.60 -86.21 17.78
CA ARG A 121 0.91 -86.88 19.04
C ARG A 121 0.43 -86.02 20.19
N ILE A 122 -0.23 -86.61 21.18
CA ILE A 122 -0.76 -85.88 22.34
C ILE A 122 -0.38 -86.58 23.63
N ILE A 123 0.09 -85.80 24.58
CA ILE A 123 0.33 -86.19 25.98
C ILE A 123 -0.55 -85.31 26.86
N ALA A 124 -1.35 -85.93 27.71
CA ALA A 124 -2.11 -85.24 28.75
C ALA A 124 -1.88 -85.92 30.09
N LYS A 125 -1.72 -85.12 31.15
CA LYS A 125 -1.36 -85.59 32.49
C LYS A 125 -2.20 -84.91 33.57
N THR A 126 -2.46 -85.64 34.64
CA THR A 126 -2.97 -85.13 35.92
C THR A 126 -1.84 -84.54 36.77
N SER A 127 -2.17 -83.89 37.88
CA SER A 127 -1.17 -83.30 38.80
C SER A 127 -0.19 -84.31 39.40
N ASN A 128 -0.51 -85.60 39.35
CA ASN A 128 0.32 -86.69 39.88
C ASN A 128 1.09 -87.42 38.76
N GLU A 129 1.24 -86.81 37.58
CA GLU A 129 1.90 -87.36 36.39
C GLU A 129 1.23 -88.63 35.79
N SER A 130 0.05 -89.01 36.28
CA SER A 130 -0.77 -90.05 35.64
C SER A 130 -1.40 -89.53 34.34
N PRO A 131 -1.70 -90.41 33.36
CA PRO A 131 -2.37 -90.00 32.13
C PRO A 131 -3.67 -89.25 32.40
N GLY A 132 -4.04 -88.33 31.51
CA GLY A 132 -5.22 -87.49 31.63
C GLY A 132 -6.02 -87.33 30.33
N ASP A 133 -7.10 -86.56 30.42
CA ASP A 133 -8.00 -86.20 29.34
C ASP A 133 -7.68 -84.81 28.74
N PHE A 134 -8.03 -84.61 27.48
CA PHE A 134 -7.83 -83.35 26.76
C PHE A 134 -8.93 -83.08 25.72
N ASN A 135 -9.00 -81.82 25.28
CA ASN A 135 -9.72 -81.40 24.09
C ASN A 135 -8.74 -80.80 23.08
N LEU A 136 -8.75 -81.35 21.86
CA LEU A 136 -7.98 -80.87 20.72
C LEU A 136 -8.88 -80.07 19.77
N CYS A 137 -8.38 -78.97 19.25
CA CYS A 137 -9.09 -78.08 18.34
C CYS A 137 -8.28 -77.84 17.08
N LEU A 138 -8.91 -78.07 15.92
CA LEU A 138 -8.35 -77.84 14.59
C LEU A 138 -9.13 -76.72 13.92
N ARG A 139 -8.40 -75.80 13.27
CA ARG A 139 -8.93 -74.61 12.61
C ARG A 139 -8.36 -74.47 11.21
N GLU A 140 -9.21 -74.20 10.23
CA GLU A 140 -8.80 -73.80 8.89
C GLU A 140 -8.62 -72.28 8.86
N LEU A 141 -7.51 -71.78 8.31
CA LEU A 141 -7.28 -70.35 8.17
C LEU A 141 -7.49 -69.94 6.71
N THR A 142 -8.47 -69.08 6.47
CA THR A 142 -8.67 -68.30 5.23
C THR A 142 -8.11 -66.89 5.44
N ASN A 143 -7.87 -66.13 4.37
CA ASN A 143 -7.33 -64.76 4.45
C ASN A 143 -8.40 -63.72 4.87
N ASP A 144 -9.37 -64.15 5.63
CA ASP A 144 -10.54 -63.40 6.11
C ASP A 144 -10.22 -62.55 7.35
N PHE A 145 -9.03 -62.74 7.94
CA PHE A 145 -8.56 -61.97 9.07
C PHE A 145 -7.10 -61.56 8.90
N CYS A 146 -6.74 -60.44 9.52
CA CYS A 146 -5.40 -59.86 9.51
C CYS A 146 -4.26 -60.73 10.08
N VAL A 147 -4.59 -61.87 10.71
CA VAL A 147 -3.62 -62.84 11.25
C VAL A 147 -3.05 -63.78 10.18
N SER A 148 -3.77 -63.98 9.08
CA SER A 148 -3.34 -64.86 7.98
C SER A 148 -3.47 -64.20 6.60
N PRO A 149 -2.86 -63.01 6.42
CA PRO A 149 -2.94 -62.28 5.16
C PRO A 149 -2.12 -62.96 4.05
N VAL A 150 -2.64 -62.92 2.83
CA VAL A 150 -1.91 -63.36 1.62
C VAL A 150 -0.74 -62.42 1.34
N ILE A 151 0.44 -62.97 1.03
CA ILE A 151 1.65 -62.17 0.77
C ILE A 151 1.64 -61.65 -0.67
N LEU A 152 1.80 -60.33 -0.81
CA LEU A 152 2.03 -59.62 -2.07
C LEU A 152 3.50 -59.22 -2.17
N THR A 153 4.11 -59.48 -3.33
CA THR A 153 5.49 -59.07 -3.62
C THR A 153 5.49 -57.73 -4.36
N PRO A 154 6.09 -56.65 -3.82
CA PRO A 154 6.19 -55.38 -4.54
C PRO A 154 6.96 -55.52 -5.86
N GLN A 155 6.35 -55.06 -6.95
CA GLN A 155 6.91 -55.12 -8.30
C GLN A 155 7.46 -53.75 -8.68
N ALA A 156 8.64 -53.70 -9.30
CA ALA A 156 9.21 -52.44 -9.77
C ALA A 156 8.40 -51.86 -10.94
N GLY A 157 8.21 -50.53 -10.95
CA GLY A 157 7.47 -49.83 -11.98
C GLY A 157 5.99 -49.66 -11.61
N SER A 158 5.13 -49.58 -12.62
CA SER A 158 3.71 -49.22 -12.45
C SER A 158 2.77 -50.10 -13.27
N THR A 159 3.28 -51.20 -13.83
CA THR A 159 2.48 -52.22 -14.52
C THR A 159 2.39 -53.45 -13.64
N CYS A 160 1.17 -53.94 -13.42
CA CYS A 160 1.00 -55.20 -12.73
C CYS A 160 1.33 -56.36 -13.66
N GLY A 161 2.57 -56.86 -13.59
CA GLY A 161 3.05 -57.96 -14.42
C GLY A 161 2.65 -59.34 -13.90
N SER A 162 2.33 -59.44 -12.61
CA SER A 162 1.88 -60.69 -11.99
C SER A 162 0.87 -60.36 -10.88
N PRO A 163 -0.42 -60.20 -11.21
CA PRO A 163 -1.46 -59.93 -10.22
C PRO A 163 -1.70 -61.15 -9.32
N THR A 164 -2.13 -60.88 -8.09
CA THR A 164 -2.67 -61.90 -7.18
C THR A 164 -4.19 -61.81 -7.21
N SER A 165 -4.89 -62.92 -7.49
CA SER A 165 -6.35 -62.94 -7.45
C SER A 165 -6.87 -63.02 -6.00
N GLY A 166 -7.98 -62.35 -5.74
CA GLY A 166 -8.70 -62.36 -4.46
C GLY A 166 -10.21 -62.36 -4.69
N THR A 167 -10.96 -62.73 -3.65
CA THR A 167 -12.43 -62.71 -3.64
C THR A 167 -12.93 -62.27 -2.27
N THR A 168 -13.97 -61.45 -2.22
CA THR A 168 -14.69 -61.12 -0.98
C THR A 168 -15.92 -62.02 -0.75
N THR A 169 -16.13 -63.02 -1.61
CA THR A 169 -17.23 -63.98 -1.48
C THR A 169 -17.04 -64.82 -0.22
N ASP A 170 -18.09 -64.95 0.60
CA ASP A 170 -18.10 -65.64 1.89
C ASP A 170 -17.14 -65.07 2.97
N ALA A 171 -16.54 -63.90 2.73
CA ALA A 171 -15.74 -63.19 3.72
C ALA A 171 -16.62 -62.70 4.89
N THR A 172 -16.03 -62.57 6.08
CA THR A 172 -16.68 -62.03 7.27
C THR A 172 -16.15 -60.62 7.58
N PRO A 173 -16.97 -59.73 8.17
CA PRO A 173 -16.48 -58.40 8.55
C PRO A 173 -15.46 -58.44 9.68
N SER A 174 -14.26 -57.90 9.46
CA SER A 174 -13.21 -57.79 10.48
C SER A 174 -13.33 -56.54 11.39
N ASN A 175 -14.20 -55.60 11.02
CA ASN A 175 -14.65 -54.43 11.79
C ASN A 175 -13.57 -53.42 12.28
N PRO A 176 -12.66 -52.93 11.41
CA PRO A 176 -11.67 -51.93 11.80
C PRO A 176 -12.30 -50.56 12.11
N SER A 177 -11.92 -49.94 13.23
CA SER A 177 -12.48 -48.67 13.73
C SER A 177 -12.02 -47.41 12.97
N PHE A 178 -11.30 -47.58 11.86
CA PHE A 178 -10.72 -46.51 11.04
C PHE A 178 -11.44 -46.46 9.69
N CYS A 179 -11.98 -45.29 9.33
CA CYS A 179 -12.88 -44.98 8.21
C CYS A 179 -14.40 -45.24 8.45
N PRO A 180 -15.30 -44.47 7.80
CA PRO A 180 -16.74 -44.76 7.85
C PRO A 180 -17.00 -46.11 7.18
N HIS A 181 -17.96 -46.87 7.71
CA HIS A 181 -18.33 -48.26 7.35
C HIS A 181 -17.67 -49.38 8.18
N PRO A 182 -17.90 -49.42 9.50
CA PRO A 182 -17.79 -50.67 10.26
C PRO A 182 -18.78 -51.71 9.71
N ASP A 183 -18.43 -53.00 9.77
CA ASP A 183 -19.25 -54.17 9.40
C ASP A 183 -19.34 -54.62 7.90
N ILE A 184 -18.34 -54.37 7.05
CA ILE A 184 -18.29 -54.93 5.68
C ILE A 184 -17.35 -56.15 5.57
N PRO A 185 -17.74 -57.24 4.88
CA PRO A 185 -16.86 -58.37 4.54
C PRO A 185 -15.56 -57.96 3.85
N ASP A 186 -14.42 -58.43 4.37
CA ASP A 186 -13.11 -58.03 3.89
C ASP A 186 -12.08 -59.17 3.87
N VAL A 187 -11.12 -59.09 2.95
CA VAL A 187 -10.02 -60.05 2.86
C VAL A 187 -8.67 -59.37 2.95
N TRP A 188 -7.71 -60.05 3.56
CA TRP A 188 -6.46 -59.48 4.04
C TRP A 188 -5.26 -59.96 3.23
N PHE A 189 -4.37 -59.01 2.93
CA PHE A 189 -3.09 -59.17 2.26
C PHE A 189 -1.98 -58.49 3.05
N GLN A 190 -0.72 -58.77 2.73
CA GLN A 190 0.43 -58.10 3.33
C GLN A 190 1.58 -57.93 2.33
N PHE A 191 2.38 -56.89 2.50
CA PHE A 191 3.64 -56.72 1.77
C PHE A 191 4.72 -56.09 2.65
N THR A 192 5.98 -56.35 2.35
CA THR A 192 7.11 -55.64 2.97
C THR A 192 7.53 -54.48 2.09
N ALA A 193 7.50 -53.25 2.62
CA ALA A 193 7.85 -52.07 1.84
C ALA A 193 9.32 -52.12 1.42
N THR A 194 9.61 -52.03 0.12
CA THR A 194 10.98 -51.94 -0.42
C THR A 194 11.46 -50.49 -0.64
N ALA A 195 10.58 -49.52 -0.41
CA ALA A 195 10.77 -48.10 -0.64
C ALA A 195 9.81 -47.31 0.26
N THR A 196 10.00 -46.01 0.36
CA THR A 196 9.12 -45.12 1.14
C THR A 196 7.80 -44.82 0.45
N THR A 197 7.66 -45.20 -0.83
CA THR A 197 6.45 -45.03 -1.63
C THR A 197 6.09 -46.30 -2.37
N HIS A 198 4.80 -46.64 -2.37
CA HIS A 198 4.23 -47.79 -3.07
C HIS A 198 2.84 -47.45 -3.58
N LEU A 199 2.40 -48.13 -4.63
CA LEU A 199 1.06 -48.07 -5.18
C LEU A 199 0.39 -49.43 -4.99
N ILE A 200 -0.81 -49.45 -4.42
CA ILE A 200 -1.68 -50.64 -4.44
C ILE A 200 -2.68 -50.45 -5.57
N LYS A 201 -2.79 -51.43 -6.45
CA LYS A 201 -3.79 -51.46 -7.52
C LYS A 201 -4.72 -52.65 -7.29
N VAL A 202 -6.03 -52.39 -7.27
CA VAL A 202 -7.09 -53.41 -7.19
C VAL A 202 -7.97 -53.29 -8.42
N ASP A 203 -7.98 -54.35 -9.24
CA ASP A 203 -8.73 -54.46 -10.48
C ASP A 203 -9.96 -55.36 -10.27
N PRO A 204 -11.17 -54.82 -10.15
CA PRO A 204 -12.38 -55.63 -10.02
C PRO A 204 -12.57 -56.55 -11.24
N GLN A 205 -12.97 -57.80 -11.00
CA GLN A 205 -13.31 -58.80 -12.02
C GLN A 205 -14.81 -59.11 -12.07
N THR A 206 -15.56 -58.73 -11.03
CA THR A 206 -17.02 -58.86 -10.95
C THR A 206 -17.71 -57.51 -11.19
N THR A 207 -18.73 -57.48 -12.05
CA THR A 207 -19.58 -56.30 -12.27
C THR A 207 -20.26 -55.87 -10.97
N GLY A 208 -20.26 -54.57 -10.66
CA GLY A 208 -20.87 -54.03 -9.45
C GLY A 208 -20.06 -54.20 -8.16
N PHE A 209 -18.85 -54.78 -8.23
CA PHE A 209 -17.91 -54.79 -7.11
C PHE A 209 -17.13 -53.47 -7.06
N TYR A 210 -17.26 -52.73 -5.96
CA TYR A 210 -16.59 -51.44 -5.76
C TYR A 210 -15.54 -51.57 -4.66
N PRO A 211 -14.25 -51.79 -5.00
CA PRO A 211 -13.24 -52.08 -3.99
C PRO A 211 -12.97 -50.89 -3.07
N ALA A 212 -13.00 -51.15 -1.77
CA ALA A 212 -12.45 -50.33 -0.71
C ALA A 212 -11.13 -50.96 -0.25
N VAL A 213 -10.10 -50.14 -0.06
CA VAL A 213 -8.75 -50.58 0.31
C VAL A 213 -8.30 -49.86 1.58
N TYR A 214 -8.00 -50.66 2.59
CA TYR A 214 -7.52 -50.20 3.89
C TYR A 214 -6.10 -50.69 4.10
N VAL A 215 -5.22 -49.82 4.57
CA VAL A 215 -3.81 -50.14 4.77
C VAL A 215 -3.41 -49.82 6.19
N TYR A 216 -2.79 -50.81 6.82
CA TYR A 216 -2.35 -50.76 8.20
C TYR A 216 -0.88 -51.13 8.32
N ARG A 217 -0.22 -50.65 9.38
CA ARG A 217 1.08 -51.18 9.78
C ARG A 217 0.88 -52.45 10.58
N LYS A 218 1.62 -53.51 10.27
CA LYS A 218 1.51 -54.79 11.00
C LYS A 218 2.13 -54.67 12.40
N SER A 219 1.42 -55.16 13.42
CA SER A 219 1.88 -55.27 14.80
C SER A 219 2.91 -56.38 14.98
N SER A 220 3.87 -56.16 15.88
CA SER A 220 4.87 -57.16 16.27
C SER A 220 4.40 -58.10 17.39
N SER A 221 3.22 -57.88 17.98
CA SER A 221 2.80 -58.53 19.24
C SER A 221 1.52 -59.39 19.17
N GLY A 222 1.00 -59.75 18.00
CA GLY A 222 -0.29 -60.46 17.91
C GLY A 222 -0.38 -61.48 16.79
N ALA A 223 -0.55 -62.75 17.15
CA ALA A 223 -1.11 -63.82 16.30
C ALA A 223 -2.49 -64.25 16.83
N SER A 224 -3.23 -63.35 17.48
CA SER A 224 -4.60 -63.60 17.97
C SER A 224 -5.60 -63.07 16.96
N CYS A 225 -6.73 -63.76 16.85
CA CYS A 225 -7.79 -63.55 15.86
C CYS A 225 -8.64 -62.29 16.06
N ASP A 226 -8.04 -61.25 16.63
CA ASP A 226 -8.61 -59.92 16.78
C ASP A 226 -7.80 -58.93 15.93
N LEU A 227 -8.24 -57.67 15.82
CA LEU A 227 -7.50 -56.57 15.18
C LEU A 227 -6.16 -56.22 15.88
N ASN A 228 -5.73 -56.99 16.89
CA ASN A 228 -4.46 -56.83 17.61
C ASN A 228 -3.20 -57.08 16.74
N CYS A 229 -3.39 -57.60 15.53
CA CYS A 229 -2.44 -57.69 14.42
C CYS A 229 -2.09 -56.32 13.77
N ILE A 230 -2.87 -55.26 14.05
CA ILE A 230 -2.70 -53.90 13.53
C ILE A 230 -1.96 -53.05 14.57
N GLN A 231 -0.93 -52.32 14.11
CA GLN A 231 -0.19 -51.38 14.94
C GLN A 231 -0.73 -49.95 14.82
N SER A 232 -1.01 -49.51 13.60
CA SER A 232 -1.46 -48.15 13.28
C SER A 232 -2.08 -48.11 11.89
N ASP A 233 -3.02 -47.19 11.69
CA ASP A 233 -3.63 -46.93 10.38
C ASP A 233 -2.66 -46.14 9.48
N ILE A 234 -2.64 -46.47 8.18
CA ILE A 234 -1.76 -45.82 7.19
C ILE A 234 -2.57 -45.09 6.14
N SER A 235 -3.57 -45.76 5.56
CA SER A 235 -4.40 -45.19 4.52
C SER A 235 -5.74 -45.90 4.47
N CYS A 236 -6.79 -45.17 4.14
CA CYS A 236 -8.09 -45.71 3.77
C CYS A 236 -8.52 -44.99 2.51
N SER A 237 -8.92 -45.75 1.51
CA SER A 237 -9.32 -45.22 0.21
C SER A 237 -10.37 -46.13 -0.42
N PHE A 238 -11.36 -45.52 -1.07
CA PHE A 238 -12.44 -46.22 -1.76
C PHE A 238 -12.79 -45.46 -3.03
N VAL A 239 -13.29 -46.16 -4.05
CA VAL A 239 -13.78 -45.54 -5.28
C VAL A 239 -15.01 -44.68 -4.95
N SER A 240 -15.04 -43.38 -5.26
CA SER A 240 -16.19 -42.49 -4.95
C SER A 240 -17.39 -42.66 -5.88
N ASP A 241 -17.22 -43.31 -7.03
CA ASP A 241 -18.18 -43.28 -8.14
C ASP A 241 -18.75 -44.68 -8.47
N THR A 242 -19.97 -44.75 -9.00
CA THR A 242 -20.69 -45.99 -9.34
C THR A 242 -20.33 -46.55 -10.73
N ILE A 243 -19.11 -46.31 -11.23
CA ILE A 243 -18.70 -46.80 -12.55
C ILE A 243 -18.14 -48.22 -12.40
N ASP A 244 -18.87 -49.19 -12.94
CA ASP A 244 -18.49 -50.61 -12.90
C ASP A 244 -17.11 -50.84 -13.53
N PHE A 245 -16.34 -51.78 -12.94
CA PHE A 245 -15.01 -52.20 -13.40
C PHE A 245 -13.86 -51.19 -13.27
N MET A 246 -14.02 -50.08 -12.55
CA MET A 246 -12.90 -49.16 -12.36
C MET A 246 -11.84 -49.74 -11.40
N SER A 247 -10.59 -49.81 -11.86
CA SER A 247 -9.42 -50.08 -11.01
C SER A 247 -9.31 -49.07 -9.88
N HIS A 248 -9.16 -49.54 -8.64
CA HIS A 248 -8.86 -48.68 -7.50
C HIS A 248 -7.35 -48.63 -7.26
N ILE A 249 -6.80 -47.43 -7.14
CA ILE A 249 -5.37 -47.21 -6.94
C ILE A 249 -5.16 -46.37 -5.68
N VAL A 250 -4.34 -46.88 -4.75
CA VAL A 250 -3.97 -46.22 -3.51
C VAL A 250 -2.48 -45.92 -3.51
N LEU A 251 -2.12 -44.64 -3.45
CA LEU A 251 -0.74 -44.20 -3.25
C LEU A 251 -0.41 -44.17 -1.76
N LEU A 252 0.59 -44.95 -1.38
CA LEU A 252 1.13 -44.98 -0.04
C LEU A 252 2.43 -44.18 -0.01
N ASN A 253 2.45 -43.15 0.84
CA ASN A 253 3.61 -42.31 1.06
C ASN A 253 4.16 -42.51 2.48
N SER A 254 5.41 -42.12 2.70
CA SER A 254 6.06 -42.15 4.02
C SER A 254 6.07 -43.53 4.68
N LEU A 255 6.05 -44.59 3.87
CA LEU A 255 6.29 -45.94 4.37
C LEU A 255 7.75 -46.06 4.82
N THR A 256 8.01 -46.93 5.78
CA THR A 256 9.39 -47.24 6.18
C THR A 256 9.79 -48.54 5.49
N ALA A 257 10.82 -48.47 4.65
CA ALA A 257 11.36 -49.65 3.98
C ALA A 257 11.80 -50.70 5.02
N GLY A 258 11.46 -51.96 4.77
CA GLY A 258 11.70 -53.08 5.68
C GLY A 258 10.56 -53.38 6.65
N PHE A 259 9.59 -52.49 6.86
CA PHE A 259 8.38 -52.82 7.62
C PHE A 259 7.33 -53.52 6.75
N THR A 260 6.49 -54.33 7.41
CA THR A 260 5.37 -55.03 6.81
C THR A 260 4.08 -54.26 7.02
N TYR A 261 3.32 -54.13 5.95
CA TYR A 261 2.02 -53.46 5.91
C TYR A 261 0.94 -54.48 5.55
N LEU A 262 -0.21 -54.36 6.20
CA LEU A 262 -1.42 -55.13 5.93
C LEU A 262 -2.30 -54.32 4.97
N VAL A 263 -2.99 -55.01 4.07
CA VAL A 263 -3.94 -54.44 3.12
C VAL A 263 -5.25 -55.23 3.22
N ALA A 264 -6.31 -54.60 3.70
CA ALA A 264 -7.65 -55.18 3.64
C ALA A 264 -8.36 -54.67 2.40
N VAL A 265 -8.98 -55.59 1.64
CA VAL A 265 -9.83 -55.28 0.49
C VAL A 265 -11.25 -55.68 0.84
N ALA A 266 -12.14 -54.71 0.85
CA ALA A 266 -13.56 -54.89 1.11
C ALA A 266 -14.39 -54.36 -0.05
N ASN A 267 -15.70 -54.57 0.03
CA ASN A 267 -16.62 -53.82 -0.80
C ASN A 267 -16.91 -52.43 -0.20
N ARG A 268 -17.33 -51.46 -1.01
CA ARG A 268 -17.64 -50.11 -0.53
C ARG A 268 -19.06 -49.98 0.02
N LEU A 269 -20.04 -50.63 -0.60
CA LEU A 269 -21.46 -50.42 -0.30
C LEU A 269 -22.09 -51.68 0.27
N ASP A 270 -22.86 -51.52 1.34
CA ASP A 270 -23.55 -52.62 2.06
C ASP A 270 -24.50 -53.43 1.15
N ASP A 271 -24.98 -52.82 0.04
CA ASP A 271 -25.90 -53.42 -0.94
C ASP A 271 -25.21 -53.94 -2.22
N SER A 272 -23.89 -53.81 -2.35
CA SER A 272 -23.16 -54.24 -3.56
C SER A 272 -22.70 -55.70 -3.46
N PRO A 273 -22.75 -56.48 -4.57
CA PRO A 273 -22.39 -57.89 -4.52
C PRO A 273 -20.91 -58.07 -4.15
N SER A 274 -20.61 -59.09 -3.33
CA SER A 274 -19.24 -59.59 -3.18
C SER A 274 -18.66 -59.94 -4.55
N GLY A 275 -17.34 -59.82 -4.69
CA GLY A 275 -16.73 -59.91 -6.02
C GLY A 275 -15.30 -60.39 -6.01
N ASP A 276 -14.90 -60.88 -7.17
CA ASP A 276 -13.53 -61.27 -7.49
C ASP A 276 -12.75 -60.03 -7.95
N PHE A 277 -11.45 -60.00 -7.64
CA PHE A 277 -10.55 -58.91 -8.03
C PHE A 277 -9.12 -59.42 -8.22
N ASN A 278 -8.29 -58.60 -8.88
CA ASN A 278 -6.85 -58.79 -8.95
C ASN A 278 -6.15 -57.66 -8.19
N ILE A 279 -5.16 -57.97 -7.35
CA ILE A 279 -4.41 -57.00 -6.55
C ILE A 279 -2.91 -57.04 -6.83
N CYS A 280 -2.27 -55.86 -6.82
CA CYS A 280 -0.83 -55.70 -7.04
C CYS A 280 -0.26 -54.59 -6.14
N VAL A 281 0.99 -54.78 -5.70
CA VAL A 281 1.78 -53.72 -5.05
C VAL A 281 2.92 -53.32 -5.98
N LEU A 282 3.03 -52.04 -6.28
CA LEU A 282 3.95 -51.49 -7.27
C LEU A 282 4.86 -50.46 -6.61
N THR A 283 6.16 -50.50 -6.91
CA THR A 283 7.15 -49.54 -6.40
C THR A 283 7.50 -48.56 -7.51
N PRO A 284 7.12 -47.26 -7.41
CA PRO A 284 7.43 -46.27 -8.43
C PRO A 284 8.94 -46.19 -8.72
N GLY A 285 9.31 -46.28 -10.00
CA GLY A 285 10.70 -46.13 -10.46
C GLY A 285 11.09 -44.68 -10.76
N THR A 286 12.35 -44.47 -11.18
CA THR A 286 12.85 -43.16 -11.67
C THR A 286 12.37 -42.82 -13.09
N THR A 287 11.91 -43.81 -13.85
CA THR A 287 11.41 -43.67 -15.22
C THR A 287 10.05 -42.98 -15.26
N MET A 288 9.92 -42.02 -16.17
CA MET A 288 8.67 -41.30 -16.43
C MET A 288 7.55 -42.25 -16.86
N ASN A 289 6.42 -42.25 -16.15
CA ASN A 289 5.24 -43.00 -16.53
C ASN A 289 3.95 -42.15 -16.51
N VAL A 290 3.06 -42.42 -17.47
CA VAL A 290 1.67 -41.96 -17.45
C VAL A 290 0.86 -43.19 -17.07
N TRP A 291 0.24 -43.17 -15.90
CA TRP A 291 -0.45 -44.34 -15.36
C TRP A 291 -1.96 -44.28 -15.55
N SER A 292 -2.52 -43.09 -15.74
CA SER A 292 -3.89 -42.93 -16.19
C SER A 292 -4.06 -41.62 -16.96
N THR A 293 -5.10 -41.61 -17.79
CA THR A 293 -5.59 -40.42 -18.47
C THR A 293 -7.08 -40.32 -18.21
N VAL A 294 -7.55 -39.16 -17.76
CA VAL A 294 -8.96 -38.91 -17.45
C VAL A 294 -9.46 -37.77 -18.34
N SER A 295 -10.64 -37.92 -18.92
CA SER A 295 -11.36 -36.87 -19.66
C SER A 295 -12.63 -36.54 -18.88
N GLU A 296 -12.85 -35.26 -18.58
CA GLU A 296 -14.03 -34.81 -17.86
C GLU A 296 -14.61 -33.55 -18.51
N THR A 297 -15.93 -33.35 -18.39
CA THR A 297 -16.57 -32.10 -18.79
C THR A 297 -16.01 -30.97 -17.94
N TYR A 298 -15.52 -29.95 -18.62
CA TYR A 298 -14.97 -28.77 -17.97
C TYR A 298 -15.87 -27.60 -18.31
N ASN A 299 -16.61 -27.12 -17.30
CA ASN A 299 -17.55 -26.03 -17.48
C ASN A 299 -17.38 -24.98 -16.37
N PRO A 300 -16.59 -23.92 -16.61
CA PRO A 300 -16.48 -22.82 -15.65
C PRO A 300 -17.72 -21.92 -15.63
N SER A 301 -18.60 -22.01 -16.63
CA SER A 301 -19.76 -21.14 -16.80
C SER A 301 -20.95 -21.98 -17.25
N ALA A 302 -21.73 -22.53 -16.30
CA ALA A 302 -22.91 -23.42 -16.39
C ALA A 302 -23.56 -23.81 -17.77
N SER A 303 -23.47 -23.01 -18.83
CA SER A 303 -23.86 -23.26 -20.23
C SER A 303 -22.86 -22.66 -21.24
N ALA A 304 -22.74 -23.24 -22.43
CA ALA A 304 -22.04 -22.60 -23.56
C ALA A 304 -22.93 -21.54 -24.21
N ASN A 305 -22.42 -20.41 -24.66
CA ASN A 305 -23.24 -19.41 -25.37
C ASN A 305 -23.08 -19.54 -26.89
N ALA A 306 -24.18 -19.35 -27.63
CA ALA A 306 -24.11 -19.18 -29.08
C ALA A 306 -23.13 -18.04 -29.42
N GLY A 307 -22.23 -18.28 -30.37
CA GLY A 307 -21.20 -17.33 -30.74
C GLY A 307 -20.07 -17.12 -29.71
N GLN A 308 -19.92 -18.03 -28.75
CA GLN A 308 -18.81 -17.98 -27.81
C GLN A 308 -17.48 -18.37 -28.48
N TYR A 309 -16.53 -17.44 -28.46
CA TYR A 309 -15.16 -17.69 -28.90
C TYR A 309 -14.39 -18.43 -27.81
N GLU A 310 -13.73 -19.53 -28.17
CA GLU A 310 -12.88 -20.33 -27.27
C GLU A 310 -13.57 -20.85 -26.00
N PHE A 311 -14.75 -21.47 -26.15
CA PHE A 311 -15.45 -22.16 -25.06
C PHE A 311 -14.70 -23.44 -24.64
N PRO A 312 -14.26 -23.59 -23.38
CA PRO A 312 -13.60 -24.80 -22.95
C PRO A 312 -14.63 -25.92 -22.69
N MET A 313 -14.41 -27.07 -23.32
CA MET A 313 -15.36 -28.21 -23.34
C MET A 313 -14.95 -29.35 -22.43
N LYS A 314 -13.72 -29.84 -22.61
CA LYS A 314 -13.17 -30.97 -21.86
C LYS A 314 -11.86 -30.60 -21.24
N LYS A 315 -11.64 -31.08 -20.02
CA LYS A 315 -10.33 -31.12 -19.38
C LYS A 315 -9.84 -32.56 -19.42
N ILE A 316 -8.65 -32.72 -19.97
CA ILE A 316 -7.96 -34.01 -20.08
C ILE A 316 -6.78 -33.98 -19.13
N THR A 317 -6.82 -34.83 -18.11
CA THR A 317 -5.79 -34.95 -17.09
C THR A 317 -4.91 -36.16 -17.37
N LEU A 318 -3.60 -35.94 -17.51
CA LEU A 318 -2.59 -36.99 -17.51
C LEU A 318 -2.04 -37.11 -16.09
N ASN A 319 -2.25 -38.26 -15.44
CA ASN A 319 -1.67 -38.52 -14.13
C ASN A 319 -0.34 -39.26 -14.29
N MET A 320 0.71 -38.70 -13.67
CA MET A 320 2.09 -39.02 -14.02
C MET A 320 3.00 -39.16 -12.80
N THR A 321 4.09 -39.91 -12.97
CA THR A 321 5.19 -40.08 -11.99
C THR A 321 6.55 -40.19 -12.72
N GLY A 322 7.66 -40.01 -11.99
CA GLY A 322 9.03 -40.23 -12.49
C GLY A 322 9.69 -39.02 -13.16
N THR A 323 11.02 -39.04 -13.31
CA THR A 323 11.85 -37.84 -13.59
C THR A 323 12.75 -37.90 -14.83
N THR A 324 13.11 -39.06 -15.37
CA THR A 324 14.33 -39.17 -16.21
C THR A 324 14.16 -39.24 -17.74
N VAL A 325 12.96 -39.29 -18.33
CA VAL A 325 12.78 -39.30 -19.80
C VAL A 325 11.55 -38.50 -20.23
N ALA A 326 11.73 -37.43 -21.03
CA ALA A 326 10.60 -36.68 -21.60
C ALA A 326 9.70 -37.61 -22.45
N LYS A 327 8.40 -37.65 -22.13
CA LYS A 327 7.40 -38.30 -23.00
C LYS A 327 6.83 -37.26 -23.96
N THR A 328 6.42 -37.71 -25.14
CA THR A 328 5.86 -36.82 -26.16
C THR A 328 4.43 -37.23 -26.46
N VAL A 329 3.48 -36.31 -26.28
CA VAL A 329 2.11 -36.50 -26.79
C VAL A 329 2.16 -36.18 -28.27
N THR A 330 1.70 -37.11 -29.11
CA THR A 330 1.79 -36.99 -30.58
C THR A 330 0.43 -36.92 -31.26
N GLN A 331 -0.60 -37.48 -30.62
CA GLN A 331 -1.95 -37.52 -31.20
C GLN A 331 -3.01 -37.55 -30.10
N MET A 332 -4.16 -36.94 -30.38
CA MET A 332 -5.39 -37.14 -29.62
C MET A 332 -6.55 -37.31 -30.59
N VAL A 333 -7.37 -38.33 -30.36
CA VAL A 333 -8.55 -38.64 -31.17
C VAL A 333 -9.79 -38.28 -30.36
N VAL A 334 -10.69 -37.50 -30.94
CA VAL A 334 -11.91 -37.00 -30.31
C VAL A 334 -13.11 -37.38 -31.16
N ASN A 335 -14.24 -37.65 -30.53
CA ASN A 335 -15.49 -38.02 -31.17
C ASN A 335 -16.65 -37.14 -30.68
N THR A 336 -17.53 -36.73 -31.60
CA THR A 336 -18.73 -35.90 -31.31
C THR A 336 -20.04 -36.61 -31.63
N THR A 337 -19.99 -37.85 -32.12
CA THR A 337 -21.14 -38.58 -32.67
C THR A 337 -22.27 -38.73 -31.63
N GLY A 338 -23.48 -38.31 -32.01
CA GLY A 338 -24.71 -38.58 -31.26
C GLY A 338 -25.03 -37.61 -30.12
N VAL A 339 -24.16 -36.63 -29.83
CA VAL A 339 -24.38 -35.66 -28.75
C VAL A 339 -24.28 -34.22 -29.25
N THR A 340 -23.20 -33.87 -29.97
CA THR A 340 -23.01 -32.50 -30.50
C THR A 340 -23.51 -32.39 -31.92
N ASN A 341 -24.41 -31.43 -32.19
CA ASN A 341 -24.73 -31.05 -33.55
C ASN A 341 -23.54 -30.29 -34.16
N THR A 342 -22.95 -30.87 -35.20
CA THR A 342 -21.73 -30.37 -35.85
C THR A 342 -21.85 -28.97 -36.44
N SER A 343 -23.07 -28.51 -36.73
CA SER A 343 -23.32 -27.14 -37.20
C SER A 343 -23.23 -26.09 -36.08
N ASP A 344 -23.27 -26.50 -34.81
CA ASP A 344 -23.14 -25.62 -33.65
C ASP A 344 -21.67 -25.34 -33.27
N VAL A 345 -20.70 -26.01 -33.90
CA VAL A 345 -19.26 -25.86 -33.61
C VAL A 345 -18.51 -25.54 -34.89
N LEU A 346 -17.86 -24.37 -34.94
CA LEU A 346 -17.08 -23.95 -36.12
C LEU A 346 -15.68 -24.52 -36.11
N THR A 347 -15.01 -24.52 -34.96
CA THR A 347 -13.69 -25.13 -34.82
C THR A 347 -13.52 -25.83 -33.48
N ALA A 348 -12.74 -26.90 -33.48
CA ALA A 348 -12.20 -27.52 -32.28
C ALA A 348 -10.69 -27.28 -32.21
N LYS A 349 -10.21 -26.85 -31.05
CA LYS A 349 -8.80 -26.60 -30.74
C LYS A 349 -8.43 -27.43 -29.52
N LEU A 350 -7.18 -27.88 -29.45
CA LEU A 350 -6.66 -28.59 -28.29
C LEU A 350 -5.49 -27.82 -27.73
N TYR A 351 -5.52 -27.50 -26.44
CA TYR A 351 -4.47 -26.73 -25.79
C TYR A 351 -3.79 -27.53 -24.69
N TYR A 352 -2.48 -27.41 -24.57
CA TYR A 352 -1.68 -27.93 -23.47
C TYR A 352 -1.43 -26.83 -22.43
N ALA A 353 -1.82 -27.09 -21.18
CA ALA A 353 -1.68 -26.17 -20.06
C ALA A 353 -0.82 -26.80 -18.94
N GLY A 354 0.43 -27.13 -19.26
CA GLY A 354 1.41 -27.68 -18.32
C GLY A 354 2.61 -26.76 -18.16
N GLY A 355 2.77 -26.18 -16.97
CA GLY A 355 3.86 -25.24 -16.65
C GLY A 355 5.25 -25.87 -16.80
N LEU A 356 6.17 -25.15 -17.46
CA LEU A 356 7.59 -25.50 -17.55
C LEU A 356 8.43 -24.88 -16.42
N THR A 357 8.04 -25.09 -15.15
CA THR A 357 8.91 -24.77 -14.00
C THR A 357 9.15 -26.01 -13.14
N PRO A 358 10.40 -26.50 -13.06
CA PRO A 358 10.79 -27.54 -12.11
C PRO A 358 10.47 -27.08 -10.67
N GLY A 359 9.62 -27.81 -9.95
CA GLY A 359 9.34 -27.57 -8.52
C GLY A 359 7.97 -27.00 -8.15
N SER A 360 7.10 -26.61 -9.09
CA SER A 360 5.72 -26.22 -8.76
C SER A 360 4.83 -27.46 -8.62
N ILE A 361 4.48 -27.83 -7.39
CA ILE A 361 3.74 -29.05 -7.04
C ILE A 361 2.25 -28.97 -7.43
N GLN A 362 1.73 -27.79 -7.77
CA GLN A 362 0.35 -27.62 -8.25
C GLN A 362 0.25 -26.61 -9.39
N GLY A 363 0.38 -27.12 -10.62
CA GLY A 363 0.07 -26.36 -11.83
C GLY A 363 -1.36 -26.59 -12.31
N THR A 364 -2.36 -26.48 -11.43
CA THR A 364 -3.74 -26.27 -11.88
C THR A 364 -3.86 -24.81 -12.26
N MET A 365 -4.02 -24.51 -13.55
CA MET A 365 -4.79 -23.32 -13.90
C MET A 365 -6.15 -23.48 -13.21
N SER A 366 -6.54 -22.52 -12.37
CA SER A 366 -7.85 -22.54 -11.70
C SER A 366 -8.97 -22.59 -12.73
N GLU A 367 -8.76 -21.94 -13.90
CA GLU A 367 -9.62 -22.03 -15.06
C GLU A 367 -8.86 -22.04 -16.39
N PHE A 368 -9.39 -22.68 -17.44
CA PHE A 368 -8.79 -22.57 -18.78
C PHE A 368 -8.94 -21.16 -19.35
N LYS A 369 -7.83 -20.60 -19.84
CA LYS A 369 -7.78 -19.30 -20.52
C LYS A 369 -6.87 -19.44 -21.73
N SER A 370 -7.39 -19.16 -22.92
CA SER A 370 -6.63 -19.25 -24.18
C SER A 370 -5.51 -18.22 -24.29
N ILE A 371 -5.67 -17.09 -23.62
CA ILE A 371 -4.65 -16.06 -23.41
C ILE A 371 -4.30 -16.08 -21.94
N LYS A 372 -3.00 -16.12 -21.62
CA LYS A 372 -2.53 -16.05 -20.23
C LYS A 372 -3.02 -14.78 -19.58
N ASP A 373 -3.34 -14.83 -18.29
CA ASP A 373 -3.34 -13.63 -17.47
C ASP A 373 -1.91 -13.30 -17.00
N ALA A 374 -1.73 -12.16 -16.34
CA ALA A 374 -0.43 -11.76 -15.81
C ALA A 374 0.07 -12.80 -14.80
N GLY A 375 1.30 -13.29 -14.98
CA GLY A 375 1.90 -14.32 -14.12
C GLY A 375 1.56 -15.77 -14.52
N GLU A 376 0.58 -15.98 -15.39
CA GLU A 376 0.24 -17.31 -15.92
C GLU A 376 1.06 -17.65 -17.18
N GLN A 377 1.26 -18.94 -17.44
CA GLN A 377 1.84 -19.40 -18.72
C GLN A 377 0.73 -19.52 -19.77
N SER A 378 0.98 -19.02 -20.98
CA SER A 378 0.06 -19.20 -22.10
C SER A 378 -0.06 -20.69 -22.40
N PRO A 379 -1.28 -21.23 -22.53
CA PRO A 379 -1.42 -22.59 -23.01
C PRO A 379 -0.90 -22.70 -24.44
N ILE A 380 -0.32 -23.84 -24.76
CA ILE A 380 0.29 -24.11 -26.06
C ILE A 380 -0.76 -24.80 -26.94
N LEU A 381 -1.04 -24.27 -28.12
CA LEU A 381 -1.92 -24.95 -29.08
C LEU A 381 -1.26 -26.26 -29.54
N PHE A 382 -1.95 -27.37 -29.35
CA PHE A 382 -1.53 -28.70 -29.75
C PHE A 382 -2.06 -29.02 -31.15
N GLY A 383 -1.15 -29.04 -32.13
CA GLY A 383 -1.50 -29.30 -33.52
C GLY A 383 -2.28 -28.15 -34.16
N ALA A 384 -2.98 -28.44 -35.26
CA ALA A 384 -3.84 -27.49 -35.95
C ALA A 384 -5.29 -27.56 -35.43
N ALA A 385 -6.00 -26.44 -35.49
CA ALA A 385 -7.43 -26.41 -35.25
C ALA A 385 -8.19 -27.23 -36.30
N VAL A 386 -9.23 -27.95 -35.89
CA VAL A 386 -10.09 -28.74 -36.76
C VAL A 386 -11.36 -27.96 -37.04
N ALA A 387 -11.58 -27.58 -38.30
CA ALA A 387 -12.80 -26.89 -38.71
C ALA A 387 -13.98 -27.86 -38.86
N ASN A 388 -15.19 -27.42 -38.48
CA ASN A 388 -16.45 -28.18 -38.55
C ASN A 388 -16.30 -29.63 -38.03
N PRO A 389 -15.90 -29.82 -36.76
CA PRO A 389 -15.68 -31.15 -36.21
C PRO A 389 -16.94 -32.02 -36.34
N ASN A 390 -16.81 -33.19 -36.97
CA ASN A 390 -17.92 -34.11 -37.20
C ASN A 390 -17.46 -35.55 -36.99
N GLY A 391 -18.21 -36.29 -36.17
CA GLY A 391 -17.89 -37.66 -35.81
C GLY A 391 -16.54 -37.74 -35.13
N GLN A 392 -15.72 -38.70 -35.56
CA GLN A 392 -14.36 -38.88 -35.07
C GLN A 392 -13.36 -38.02 -35.87
N PHE A 393 -12.57 -37.22 -35.16
CA PHE A 393 -11.53 -36.36 -35.73
C PHE A 393 -10.25 -36.41 -34.88
N VAL A 394 -9.14 -35.93 -35.46
CA VAL A 394 -7.80 -36.16 -34.91
C VAL A 394 -7.02 -34.85 -34.79
N PHE A 395 -6.42 -34.63 -33.62
CA PHE A 395 -5.37 -33.65 -33.43
C PHE A 395 -4.01 -34.33 -33.54
N ASN A 396 -3.19 -33.89 -34.50
CA ASN A 396 -1.80 -34.31 -34.63
C ASN A 396 -0.89 -33.15 -34.21
N GLY A 397 0.03 -33.41 -33.29
CA GLY A 397 0.94 -32.39 -32.76
C GLY A 397 2.15 -33.01 -32.09
N THR A 398 3.00 -32.19 -31.50
CA THR A 398 4.17 -32.66 -30.75
C THR A 398 4.27 -31.85 -29.48
N GLN A 399 3.91 -32.44 -28.34
CA GLN A 399 4.04 -31.79 -27.03
C GLN A 399 4.91 -32.63 -26.10
N ASN A 400 6.07 -32.09 -25.78
CA ASN A 400 6.96 -32.69 -24.79
C ASN A 400 6.42 -32.45 -23.39
N ILE A 401 6.44 -33.50 -22.57
CA ILE A 401 6.09 -33.46 -21.16
C ILE A 401 7.34 -33.76 -20.34
N VAL A 402 7.64 -32.89 -19.37
CA VAL A 402 8.79 -33.00 -18.47
C VAL A 402 8.39 -33.67 -17.17
N GLY A 403 9.23 -34.59 -16.71
CA GLY A 403 9.05 -35.32 -15.46
C GLY A 403 9.42 -34.54 -14.22
N GLN A 404 8.81 -34.92 -13.10
CA GLN A 404 9.05 -34.33 -11.78
C GLN A 404 9.07 -35.43 -10.72
N THR A 405 9.68 -35.14 -9.58
CA THR A 405 9.73 -36.06 -8.44
C THR A 405 8.34 -36.15 -7.82
N GLY A 406 7.84 -37.36 -7.58
CA GLY A 406 6.49 -37.58 -7.01
C GLY A 406 5.39 -37.67 -8.07
N GLU A 407 4.13 -37.63 -7.62
CA GLU A 407 2.96 -37.57 -8.50
C GLU A 407 2.74 -36.13 -8.97
N TYR A 408 2.44 -35.98 -10.26
CA TYR A 408 2.05 -34.70 -10.82
C TYR A 408 1.09 -34.90 -11.98
N LYS A 409 0.32 -33.85 -12.27
CA LYS A 409 -0.69 -33.83 -13.32
C LYS A 409 -0.25 -32.95 -14.48
N ARG A 410 -0.75 -33.26 -15.67
CA ARG A 410 -0.67 -32.39 -16.85
C ARG A 410 -2.05 -32.28 -17.49
N TYR A 411 -2.35 -31.11 -18.01
CA TYR A 411 -3.68 -30.80 -18.50
C TYR A 411 -3.64 -30.48 -19.98
N PHE A 412 -4.57 -31.08 -20.71
CA PHE A 412 -5.01 -30.61 -22.01
C PHE A 412 -6.45 -30.13 -21.91
N TYR A 413 -6.82 -29.14 -22.73
CA TYR A 413 -8.17 -28.62 -22.78
C TYR A 413 -8.67 -28.64 -24.23
N LEU A 414 -9.78 -29.32 -24.46
CA LEU A 414 -10.51 -29.25 -25.73
C LEU A 414 -11.38 -28.01 -25.71
N ILE A 415 -11.23 -27.17 -26.73
CA ILE A 415 -11.87 -25.86 -26.84
C ILE A 415 -12.70 -25.83 -28.11
N TYR A 416 -13.94 -25.40 -28.01
CA TYR A 416 -14.83 -25.17 -29.15
C TYR A 416 -15.01 -23.68 -29.40
N ASP A 417 -14.88 -23.29 -30.66
CA ASP A 417 -15.41 -22.03 -31.15
C ASP A 417 -16.89 -22.30 -31.52
N VAL A 418 -17.82 -21.88 -30.66
CA VAL A 418 -19.26 -22.14 -30.83
C VAL A 418 -19.78 -21.29 -31.98
N ALA A 419 -20.58 -21.86 -32.87
CA ALA A 419 -21.10 -21.15 -34.02
C ALA A 419 -22.03 -20.00 -33.60
N CYS A 420 -21.98 -18.88 -34.33
CA CYS A 420 -22.84 -17.72 -34.06
C CYS A 420 -24.34 -18.02 -34.26
N GLN A 421 -24.66 -19.03 -35.08
CA GLN A 421 -26.02 -19.49 -35.35
C GLN A 421 -26.32 -20.82 -34.62
N ALA A 422 -25.53 -21.15 -33.60
CA ALA A 422 -25.76 -22.38 -32.83
C ALA A 422 -27.16 -22.37 -32.21
N VAL A 423 -27.84 -23.51 -32.26
CA VAL A 423 -29.24 -23.60 -31.82
C VAL A 423 -29.32 -23.64 -30.29
N ILE A 424 -30.06 -22.70 -29.71
CA ILE A 424 -30.29 -22.65 -28.26
C ILE A 424 -30.98 -23.93 -27.78
N GLY A 425 -30.49 -24.51 -26.70
CA GLY A 425 -30.96 -25.76 -26.12
C GLY A 425 -30.25 -27.01 -26.63
N ASN A 426 -29.50 -26.92 -27.74
CA ASN A 426 -28.64 -28.04 -28.16
C ASN A 426 -27.54 -28.30 -27.14
N GLU A 427 -27.06 -29.53 -27.11
CA GLU A 427 -26.02 -29.97 -26.20
C GLU A 427 -24.67 -30.04 -26.91
N LEU A 428 -23.64 -29.54 -26.23
CA LEU A 428 -22.24 -29.70 -26.62
C LEU A 428 -21.60 -30.74 -25.70
N ASN A 429 -20.99 -31.75 -26.30
CA ASN A 429 -20.15 -32.74 -25.64
C ASN A 429 -19.12 -33.33 -26.63
N ALA A 430 -18.10 -33.98 -26.09
CA ALA A 430 -17.09 -34.69 -26.85
C ALA A 430 -16.62 -35.92 -26.07
N GLU A 431 -16.29 -36.99 -26.75
CA GLU A 431 -15.60 -38.14 -26.18
C GLU A 431 -14.13 -38.09 -26.61
N VAL A 432 -13.21 -38.20 -25.66
CA VAL A 432 -11.79 -38.32 -26.00
C VAL A 432 -11.48 -39.81 -26.16
N VAL A 433 -11.47 -40.28 -27.40
CA VAL A 433 -11.36 -41.70 -27.75
C VAL A 433 -9.98 -42.27 -27.43
N SER A 434 -8.91 -41.53 -27.76
CA SER A 434 -7.56 -42.00 -27.48
C SER A 434 -6.53 -40.87 -27.42
N ILE A 435 -5.43 -41.13 -26.71
CA ILE A 435 -4.26 -40.25 -26.60
C ILE A 435 -3.01 -41.08 -26.89
N THR A 436 -2.21 -40.68 -27.88
CA THR A 436 -0.94 -41.33 -28.19
C THR A 436 0.20 -40.59 -27.50
N ILE A 437 0.91 -41.30 -26.62
CA ILE A 437 2.06 -40.79 -25.87
C ILE A 437 3.27 -41.71 -26.11
N SER A 438 4.31 -41.19 -26.78
CA SER A 438 5.54 -41.92 -27.10
C SER A 438 5.28 -43.30 -27.72
N SER A 439 4.42 -43.37 -28.73
CA SER A 439 3.94 -44.57 -29.46
C SER A 439 2.99 -45.51 -28.71
N THR A 440 2.63 -45.22 -27.47
CA THR A 440 1.61 -45.96 -26.72
C THR A 440 0.27 -45.25 -26.80
N ASN A 441 -0.80 -45.97 -27.13
CA ASN A 441 -2.18 -45.45 -27.11
C ASN A 441 -2.82 -45.69 -25.76
N PHE A 442 -3.35 -44.63 -25.16
CA PHE A 442 -4.16 -44.65 -23.95
C PHE A 442 -5.60 -44.35 -24.35
N THR A 443 -6.55 -45.09 -23.79
CA THR A 443 -7.97 -44.74 -23.83
C THR A 443 -8.28 -43.99 -22.54
N PRO A 444 -8.65 -42.70 -22.59
CA PRO A 444 -9.03 -41.96 -21.40
C PRO A 444 -10.21 -42.58 -20.68
N PHE A 445 -10.11 -42.64 -19.35
CA PHE A 445 -11.26 -42.89 -18.51
C PHE A 445 -12.19 -41.66 -18.58
N GLU A 446 -13.47 -41.90 -18.79
CA GLU A 446 -14.48 -40.84 -18.68
C GLU A 446 -14.75 -40.56 -17.20
N GLY A 447 -14.47 -39.33 -16.77
CA GLY A 447 -14.91 -38.81 -15.48
C GLY A 447 -16.36 -38.35 -15.54
N VAL A 448 -16.70 -37.25 -14.88
CA VAL A 448 -18.03 -36.64 -15.02
C VAL A 448 -18.20 -36.16 -16.46
N ASN A 449 -19.06 -36.84 -17.21
CA ASN A 449 -19.33 -36.57 -18.61
C ASN A 449 -20.75 -36.03 -18.77
N SER A 450 -20.94 -34.75 -18.43
CA SER A 450 -22.17 -34.02 -18.69
C SER A 450 -22.08 -33.25 -20.02
N SER A 451 -23.23 -33.09 -20.68
CA SER A 451 -23.35 -32.15 -21.80
C SER A 451 -23.44 -30.70 -21.30
N ASN A 452 -22.94 -29.77 -22.10
CA ASN A 452 -23.14 -28.33 -21.90
C ASN A 452 -24.26 -27.83 -22.81
N THR A 453 -25.36 -27.36 -22.25
CA THR A 453 -26.46 -26.78 -23.02
C THR A 453 -26.02 -25.44 -23.63
N ILE A 454 -26.44 -25.18 -24.87
CA ILE A 454 -26.24 -23.91 -25.57
C ILE A 454 -27.30 -22.90 -25.11
N ALA A 455 -26.86 -21.79 -24.53
CA ALA A 455 -27.66 -20.63 -24.20
C ALA A 455 -27.55 -19.55 -25.29
N ALA A 456 -28.42 -18.54 -25.21
CA ALA A 456 -28.36 -17.37 -26.10
C ALA A 456 -27.00 -16.67 -26.02
N GLN A 457 -26.62 -15.98 -27.11
CA GLN A 457 -25.44 -15.11 -27.10
C GLN A 457 -25.57 -14.06 -26.00
N ASN A 458 -24.53 -13.88 -25.20
CA ASN A 458 -24.49 -12.93 -24.09
C ASN A 458 -23.34 -11.91 -24.21
N ARG A 459 -22.48 -12.02 -25.24
CA ARG A 459 -21.28 -11.19 -25.42
C ARG A 459 -20.80 -11.20 -26.87
N TYR A 460 -20.05 -10.15 -27.26
CA TYR A 460 -19.25 -10.13 -28.48
C TYR A 460 -17.77 -10.39 -28.20
N TYR A 461 -17.13 -11.12 -29.10
CA TYR A 461 -15.72 -11.50 -29.03
C TYR A 461 -14.98 -11.10 -30.29
N THR A 462 -13.71 -10.73 -30.13
CA THR A 462 -12.79 -10.52 -31.27
C THR A 462 -12.13 -11.84 -31.66
N LYS A 463 -11.96 -12.07 -32.96
CA LYS A 463 -11.26 -13.24 -33.53
C LYS A 463 -9.92 -12.90 -34.20
N ALA A 464 -9.64 -11.63 -34.43
CA ALA A 464 -8.41 -11.15 -35.03
C ALA A 464 -8.16 -9.69 -34.65
N ASN A 465 -6.91 -9.25 -34.80
CA ASN A 465 -6.55 -7.84 -34.68
C ASN A 465 -7.17 -7.04 -35.85
N GLY A 466 -7.63 -5.82 -35.59
CA GLY A 466 -8.16 -4.97 -36.67
C GLY A 466 -8.99 -3.77 -36.21
N LEU A 467 -9.63 -3.12 -37.19
CA LEU A 467 -10.56 -2.01 -36.96
C LEU A 467 -11.85 -2.52 -36.33
N TRP A 468 -12.45 -1.74 -35.44
CA TRP A 468 -13.76 -2.04 -34.85
C TRP A 468 -14.83 -2.18 -35.94
N SER A 469 -14.78 -1.35 -36.97
CA SER A 469 -15.73 -1.36 -38.09
C SER A 469 -15.61 -2.58 -39.02
N ALA A 470 -14.51 -3.34 -38.95
CA ALA A 470 -14.26 -4.46 -39.84
C ALA A 470 -14.88 -5.78 -39.33
N SER A 471 -15.70 -6.42 -40.16
CA SER A 471 -16.30 -7.74 -39.84
C SER A 471 -15.26 -8.85 -39.64
N ALA A 472 -14.04 -8.68 -40.16
CA ALA A 472 -12.93 -9.61 -39.96
C ALA A 472 -12.39 -9.59 -38.52
N THR A 473 -12.55 -8.49 -37.79
CA THR A 473 -12.12 -8.35 -36.38
C THR A 473 -13.00 -9.17 -35.43
N TRP A 474 -14.29 -9.31 -35.77
CA TRP A 474 -15.30 -9.86 -34.87
C TRP A 474 -15.72 -11.28 -35.19
N TYR A 475 -15.96 -12.07 -34.16
CA TYR A 475 -16.36 -13.46 -34.30
C TYR A 475 -17.80 -13.60 -34.83
N CYS A 476 -18.77 -12.93 -34.22
CA CYS A 476 -20.19 -12.96 -34.60
C CYS A 476 -20.71 -11.64 -35.18
N GLY A 477 -19.95 -11.08 -36.13
CA GLY A 477 -20.28 -9.81 -36.76
C GLY A 477 -19.89 -8.61 -35.91
N VAL A 478 -19.87 -7.44 -36.55
CA VAL A 478 -19.52 -6.18 -35.88
C VAL A 478 -20.59 -5.86 -34.82
N PRO A 479 -20.21 -5.56 -33.57
CA PRO A 479 -21.14 -5.13 -32.55
C PRO A 479 -21.98 -3.96 -33.05
N PRO A 480 -23.32 -4.00 -32.87
CA PRO A 480 -24.18 -2.88 -33.21
C PRO A 480 -23.76 -1.60 -32.48
N ASN A 481 -24.12 -0.46 -33.04
CA ASN A 481 -23.88 0.82 -32.38
C ASN A 481 -25.05 1.15 -31.45
N GLY A 482 -24.79 1.33 -30.16
CA GLY A 482 -25.80 1.75 -29.19
C GLY A 482 -25.47 1.31 -27.76
N PRO A 483 -26.20 1.83 -26.76
CA PRO A 483 -25.93 1.54 -25.36
C PRO A 483 -26.46 0.19 -24.91
N ASN A 484 -27.56 -0.29 -25.50
CA ASN A 484 -28.18 -1.59 -25.22
C ASN A 484 -27.57 -2.70 -26.09
N ILE A 485 -26.26 -2.88 -26.02
CA ILE A 485 -25.60 -4.01 -26.67
C ILE A 485 -25.01 -4.95 -25.63
N LEU A 486 -24.80 -6.20 -26.03
CA LEU A 486 -24.15 -7.18 -25.17
C LEU A 486 -22.72 -6.72 -24.85
N PRO A 487 -22.19 -7.05 -23.66
CA PRO A 487 -20.80 -6.81 -23.30
C PRO A 487 -19.80 -7.29 -24.36
N ILE A 488 -18.59 -6.75 -24.32
CA ILE A 488 -17.53 -7.02 -25.29
C ILE A 488 -16.30 -7.57 -24.58
N THR A 489 -15.63 -8.56 -25.19
CA THR A 489 -14.31 -9.01 -24.74
C THR A 489 -13.32 -9.03 -25.88
N LEU A 490 -12.21 -8.34 -25.66
CA LEU A 490 -11.13 -8.19 -26.61
C LEU A 490 -10.05 -9.23 -26.29
N TYR A 491 -9.99 -10.28 -27.11
CA TYR A 491 -8.89 -11.25 -27.16
C TYR A 491 -7.80 -10.84 -28.17
N HIS A 492 -7.97 -9.69 -28.82
CA HIS A 492 -7.16 -9.19 -29.92
C HIS A 492 -7.06 -7.66 -29.85
N ASP A 493 -6.11 -7.09 -30.58
CA ASP A 493 -5.88 -5.66 -30.63
C ASP A 493 -6.96 -5.00 -31.51
N VAL A 494 -7.72 -4.07 -30.94
CA VAL A 494 -8.82 -3.38 -31.62
C VAL A 494 -8.54 -1.90 -31.72
N THR A 495 -8.79 -1.35 -32.90
CA THR A 495 -8.66 0.08 -33.20
C THR A 495 -10.02 0.68 -33.52
N VAL A 496 -10.36 1.80 -32.89
CA VAL A 496 -11.55 2.61 -33.13
C VAL A 496 -11.11 3.89 -33.86
N ASP A 497 -11.55 4.04 -35.10
CA ASP A 497 -11.28 5.16 -36.02
C ASP A 497 -12.56 5.89 -36.45
N ASP A 498 -13.69 5.53 -35.85
CA ASP A 498 -15.00 6.10 -36.10
C ASP A 498 -15.76 6.36 -34.78
N ILE A 499 -17.04 6.75 -34.88
CA ILE A 499 -17.90 6.99 -33.73
C ILE A 499 -18.61 5.70 -33.35
N ARG A 500 -18.39 5.23 -32.12
CA ARG A 500 -18.97 4.01 -31.55
C ARG A 500 -19.58 4.27 -30.18
N GLN A 501 -20.70 3.61 -29.94
CA GLN A 501 -21.37 3.49 -28.65
C GLN A 501 -21.58 2.02 -28.35
N THR A 502 -21.26 1.62 -27.12
CA THR A 502 -21.27 0.22 -26.67
C THR A 502 -21.61 0.12 -25.19
N ASN A 503 -21.76 -1.10 -24.69
CA ASN A 503 -21.80 -1.45 -23.28
C ASN A 503 -20.38 -1.83 -22.78
N ASP A 504 -20.29 -2.54 -21.65
CA ASP A 504 -19.07 -3.04 -21.01
C ASP A 504 -18.02 -3.58 -21.99
N ILE A 505 -16.76 -3.26 -21.72
CA ILE A 505 -15.61 -3.79 -22.46
C ILE A 505 -14.60 -4.38 -21.48
N VAL A 506 -14.15 -5.60 -21.77
CA VAL A 506 -13.01 -6.22 -21.09
C VAL A 506 -11.85 -6.39 -22.08
N VAL A 507 -10.73 -5.74 -21.79
CA VAL A 507 -9.47 -5.86 -22.54
C VAL A 507 -8.59 -6.90 -21.86
N LYS A 508 -8.33 -8.02 -22.53
CA LYS A 508 -7.54 -9.12 -21.99
C LYS A 508 -6.04 -8.82 -21.97
N TYR A 509 -5.29 -9.65 -21.25
CA TYR A 509 -3.86 -9.49 -21.04
C TYR A 509 -3.05 -9.33 -22.34
N LEU A 510 -2.20 -8.30 -22.38
CA LEU A 510 -1.40 -7.88 -23.56
C LEU A 510 -2.22 -7.54 -24.82
N LYS A 511 -3.54 -7.37 -24.70
CA LYS A 511 -4.38 -6.88 -25.79
C LYS A 511 -4.67 -5.42 -25.62
N SER A 512 -4.87 -4.74 -26.73
CA SER A 512 -5.04 -3.30 -26.73
C SER A 512 -6.36 -2.83 -27.30
N LEU A 513 -6.89 -1.78 -26.69
CA LEU A 513 -7.92 -0.92 -27.24
C LEU A 513 -7.28 0.42 -27.62
N HIS A 514 -7.28 0.73 -28.90
CA HIS A 514 -6.78 1.98 -29.45
C HIS A 514 -7.95 2.84 -29.92
N VAL A 515 -8.09 4.05 -29.39
CA VAL A 515 -9.01 5.06 -29.92
C VAL A 515 -8.18 6.10 -30.65
N LEU A 516 -8.22 6.11 -31.99
CA LEU A 516 -7.45 7.05 -32.81
C LEU A 516 -7.99 8.47 -32.70
N SER A 517 -7.26 9.46 -33.22
CA SER A 517 -7.58 10.90 -33.06
C SER A 517 -8.95 11.31 -33.59
N ASP A 518 -9.46 10.60 -34.59
CA ASP A 518 -10.79 10.74 -35.19
C ASP A 518 -11.84 9.80 -34.56
N GLY A 519 -11.40 8.83 -33.77
CA GLY A 519 -12.25 7.88 -33.07
C GLY A 519 -12.93 8.49 -31.84
N VAL A 520 -14.21 8.16 -31.67
CA VAL A 520 -14.99 8.45 -30.46
C VAL A 520 -15.61 7.17 -29.97
N LEU A 521 -15.22 6.70 -28.79
CA LEU A 521 -15.80 5.52 -28.16
C LEU A 521 -16.60 5.94 -26.92
N THR A 522 -17.89 5.63 -26.90
CA THR A 522 -18.78 5.90 -25.77
C THR A 522 -19.25 4.59 -25.16
N LEU A 523 -19.02 4.38 -23.87
CA LEU A 523 -19.58 3.27 -23.12
C LEU A 523 -20.81 3.76 -22.35
N GLY A 524 -21.93 3.07 -22.53
CA GLY A 524 -23.21 3.42 -21.93
C GLY A 524 -23.83 4.67 -22.53
N GLN A 525 -24.77 5.25 -21.80
CA GLN A 525 -25.40 6.53 -22.11
C GLN A 525 -25.71 7.26 -20.79
N SER A 526 -25.54 8.59 -20.80
CA SER A 526 -26.06 9.45 -19.74
C SER A 526 -27.60 9.37 -19.69
N SER A 527 -28.15 9.36 -18.48
CA SER A 527 -29.53 9.04 -18.15
C SER A 527 -30.46 10.25 -18.04
N GLN A 528 -30.09 11.41 -18.61
CA GLN A 528 -30.97 12.59 -18.72
C GLN A 528 -32.38 12.20 -19.23
N GLY A 529 -33.37 12.17 -18.34
CA GLY A 529 -34.78 11.89 -18.64
C GLY A 529 -35.31 10.54 -18.14
N SER A 530 -36.43 10.06 -18.69
CA SER A 530 -37.14 8.84 -18.21
C SER A 530 -36.52 7.51 -18.68
N GLN A 531 -35.30 7.50 -19.21
CA GLN A 531 -34.61 6.30 -19.71
C GLN A 531 -33.58 5.83 -18.69
N THR A 532 -34.02 4.97 -17.77
CA THR A 532 -33.17 4.34 -16.76
C THR A 532 -32.50 3.08 -17.33
N GLY A 533 -31.23 2.81 -16.99
CA GLY A 533 -30.63 1.46 -17.11
C GLY A 533 -29.52 1.25 -18.15
N TYR A 534 -28.87 2.28 -18.68
CA TYR A 534 -27.77 2.16 -19.66
C TYR A 534 -26.44 2.81 -19.21
N SER A 535 -26.36 3.14 -17.93
CA SER A 535 -25.22 3.68 -17.23
C SER A 535 -24.45 2.59 -16.49
N ASN A 536 -23.49 2.98 -15.65
CA ASN A 536 -22.72 2.07 -14.81
C ASN A 536 -21.93 1.03 -15.62
N THR A 537 -21.62 1.36 -16.87
CA THR A 537 -20.83 0.51 -17.76
C THR A 537 -19.38 0.48 -17.31
N THR A 538 -18.68 -0.61 -17.59
CA THR A 538 -17.30 -0.80 -17.17
C THR A 538 -16.37 -1.02 -18.35
N LEU A 539 -15.35 -0.16 -18.48
CA LEU A 539 -14.16 -0.42 -19.28
C LEU A 539 -13.07 -1.00 -18.38
N SER A 540 -12.84 -2.31 -18.48
CA SER A 540 -11.84 -3.02 -17.69
C SER A 540 -10.64 -3.41 -18.55
N ALA A 541 -9.49 -2.82 -18.27
CA ALA A 541 -8.17 -3.18 -18.77
C ALA A 541 -7.21 -3.46 -17.60
N ARG A 542 -7.66 -4.26 -16.62
CA ARG A 542 -6.84 -4.67 -15.46
C ARG A 542 -5.48 -5.26 -15.87
N TRP A 543 -5.43 -5.93 -17.02
CA TRP A 543 -4.22 -6.52 -17.58
C TRP A 543 -3.97 -6.15 -19.04
N GLY A 544 -4.87 -5.38 -19.65
CA GLY A 544 -4.82 -4.94 -21.03
C GLY A 544 -4.17 -3.55 -21.18
N ILE A 545 -4.16 -3.07 -22.42
CA ILE A 545 -3.56 -1.79 -22.79
C ILE A 545 -4.66 -0.89 -23.35
N ILE A 546 -4.76 0.34 -22.85
CA ILE A 546 -5.65 1.37 -23.40
C ILE A 546 -4.78 2.50 -23.96
N ASN A 547 -4.99 2.83 -25.23
CA ASN A 547 -4.34 3.95 -25.92
C ASN A 547 -5.40 4.92 -26.46
N ILE A 548 -5.47 6.12 -25.90
CA ILE A 548 -6.45 7.14 -26.28
C ILE A 548 -5.73 8.29 -26.98
N LEU A 549 -5.97 8.44 -28.28
CA LEU A 549 -5.61 9.60 -29.10
C LEU A 549 -6.83 10.48 -29.42
N GLY A 550 -8.03 9.88 -29.53
CA GLY A 550 -9.31 10.58 -29.74
C GLY A 550 -10.08 10.77 -28.44
N THR A 551 -11.39 10.48 -28.47
CA THR A 551 -12.27 10.68 -27.31
C THR A 551 -12.83 9.36 -26.79
N LEU A 552 -12.68 9.11 -25.49
CA LEU A 552 -13.30 8.01 -24.77
C LEU A 552 -14.30 8.60 -23.75
N ASN A 553 -15.58 8.28 -23.89
CA ASN A 553 -16.61 8.62 -22.90
C ASN A 553 -16.99 7.35 -22.15
N VAL A 554 -16.96 7.35 -20.83
CA VAL A 554 -17.36 6.22 -19.99
C VAL A 554 -18.46 6.68 -19.05
N ASN A 555 -19.69 6.26 -19.31
CA ASN A 555 -20.81 6.43 -18.39
C ASN A 555 -20.77 5.27 -17.38
N GLY A 556 -19.86 5.37 -16.40
CA GLY A 556 -19.56 4.34 -15.40
C GLY A 556 -18.07 4.28 -15.03
N ASN A 557 -17.51 3.06 -14.96
CA ASN A 557 -16.19 2.79 -14.37
C ASN A 557 -15.08 2.53 -15.41
N LEU A 558 -13.89 3.08 -15.17
CA LEU A 558 -12.66 2.77 -15.88
C LEU A 558 -11.64 2.12 -14.95
N TRP A 559 -11.28 0.86 -15.21
CA TRP A 559 -10.30 0.11 -14.42
C TRP A 559 -9.07 -0.25 -15.25
N VAL A 560 -7.89 0.20 -14.83
CA VAL A 560 -6.62 -0.14 -15.50
C VAL A 560 -5.59 -0.61 -14.49
N GLY A 561 -4.98 -1.78 -14.71
CA GLY A 561 -4.19 -2.44 -13.66
C GLY A 561 -5.08 -3.15 -12.64
N GLU A 562 -4.53 -4.17 -11.96
CA GLU A 562 -5.24 -4.90 -10.91
C GLU A 562 -4.79 -4.47 -9.52
N TYR A 563 -5.66 -4.67 -8.53
CA TYR A 563 -5.31 -4.67 -7.11
C TYR A 563 -5.08 -6.12 -6.65
N SER A 564 -3.82 -6.57 -6.55
CA SER A 564 -3.47 -7.87 -5.94
C SER A 564 -2.63 -7.66 -4.70
N SER A 565 -2.90 -8.44 -3.65
CA SER A 565 -2.13 -8.37 -2.40
C SER A 565 -0.77 -9.06 -2.46
N THR A 566 -0.47 -9.79 -3.54
CA THR A 566 0.65 -10.74 -3.61
C THR A 566 1.60 -10.57 -4.80
N ASP A 567 1.24 -9.82 -5.86
CA ASP A 567 2.05 -9.75 -7.08
C ASP A 567 2.46 -8.33 -7.49
N ASN A 568 3.75 -8.15 -7.80
CA ASN A 568 4.35 -6.87 -8.21
C ASN A 568 4.25 -6.59 -9.72
N ASN A 569 3.47 -7.37 -10.48
CA ASN A 569 3.59 -7.46 -11.94
C ASN A 569 2.27 -7.15 -12.67
N HIS A 570 1.75 -5.94 -12.49
CA HIS A 570 0.50 -5.52 -13.13
C HIS A 570 0.78 -4.92 -14.52
N PHE A 571 0.42 -5.67 -15.56
CA PHE A 571 0.64 -5.30 -16.98
C PHE A 571 -0.36 -4.29 -17.55
N GLY A 572 -1.38 -3.89 -16.79
CA GLY A 572 -2.30 -2.85 -17.22
C GLY A 572 -1.53 -1.60 -17.67
N GLN A 573 -1.88 -1.00 -18.81
CA GLN A 573 -1.24 0.22 -19.31
C GLN A 573 -2.30 1.21 -19.76
N LEU A 574 -2.12 2.49 -19.37
CA LEU A 574 -2.98 3.59 -19.77
C LEU A 574 -2.15 4.69 -20.43
N ASN A 575 -2.37 4.91 -21.71
CA ASN A 575 -1.74 5.99 -22.47
C ASN A 575 -2.81 6.99 -22.92
N VAL A 576 -2.75 8.22 -22.42
CA VAL A 576 -3.75 9.27 -22.68
C VAL A 576 -3.08 10.43 -23.39
N ALA A 577 -3.32 10.58 -24.69
CA ALA A 577 -2.95 11.77 -25.47
C ALA A 577 -4.18 12.50 -26.04
N GLY A 578 -5.35 11.87 -26.04
CA GLY A 578 -6.65 12.47 -26.36
C GLY A 578 -7.43 12.88 -25.12
N VAL A 579 -8.72 12.61 -25.10
CA VAL A 579 -9.66 12.99 -24.03
C VAL A 579 -10.35 11.75 -23.48
N ILE A 580 -10.39 11.62 -22.15
CA ILE A 580 -11.24 10.66 -21.43
C ILE A 580 -12.26 11.47 -20.64
N ASN A 581 -13.55 11.24 -20.88
CA ASN A 581 -14.63 11.77 -20.06
C ASN A 581 -15.22 10.62 -19.24
N ILE A 582 -15.27 10.78 -17.92
CA ILE A 582 -15.86 9.82 -16.99
C ILE A 582 -17.06 10.48 -16.34
N ASP A 583 -18.19 9.81 -16.45
CA ASP A 583 -19.48 10.22 -15.89
C ASP A 583 -20.04 9.03 -15.10
N GLY A 584 -19.76 9.01 -13.79
CA GLY A 584 -19.90 7.81 -12.98
C GLY A 584 -21.24 7.62 -12.26
N ASN A 585 -21.96 8.72 -12.06
CA ASN A 585 -23.31 8.73 -11.53
C ASN A 585 -24.26 9.12 -12.66
N ASP A 586 -25.44 8.53 -12.69
CA ASP A 586 -26.41 8.79 -13.75
C ASP A 586 -27.79 9.03 -13.11
N GLY A 587 -27.85 9.76 -12.01
CA GLY A 587 -29.14 10.20 -11.44
C GLY A 587 -30.15 9.12 -11.03
N THR A 588 -29.75 7.84 -10.89
CA THR A 588 -30.62 6.78 -10.31
C THR A 588 -30.00 6.23 -9.03
N ALA A 589 -30.77 6.29 -7.93
CA ALA A 589 -30.29 5.86 -6.61
C ALA A 589 -29.94 4.37 -6.60
N GLU A 590 -28.80 4.06 -5.95
CA GLU A 590 -28.22 2.74 -5.71
C GLU A 590 -27.79 1.96 -6.97
N GLY A 591 -26.56 2.23 -7.45
CA GLY A 591 -25.96 1.43 -8.53
C GLY A 591 -24.52 1.78 -8.94
N SER A 592 -24.05 3.00 -8.69
CA SER A 592 -22.69 3.41 -9.06
C SER A 592 -21.63 2.67 -8.25
N GLY A 593 -20.70 2.00 -8.92
CA GLY A 593 -19.57 1.31 -8.28
C GLY A 593 -18.73 2.25 -7.41
N SER A 594 -17.95 1.68 -6.50
CA SER A 594 -17.19 2.43 -5.49
C SER A 594 -16.03 3.30 -6.03
N SER A 595 -15.77 3.39 -7.35
CA SER A 595 -14.71 4.26 -7.91
C SER A 595 -14.86 4.46 -9.42
N ASN A 596 -14.94 5.72 -9.87
CA ASN A 596 -15.10 6.08 -11.29
C ASN A 596 -13.87 5.71 -12.14
N ILE A 597 -12.67 6.06 -11.68
CA ILE A 597 -11.42 5.62 -12.30
C ILE A 597 -10.50 4.99 -11.26
N THR A 598 -10.05 3.77 -11.54
CA THR A 598 -9.07 3.04 -10.71
C THR A 598 -7.86 2.66 -11.53
N ILE A 599 -6.68 3.09 -11.07
CA ILE A 599 -5.40 2.87 -11.73
C ILE A 599 -4.47 2.08 -10.79
N GLY A 600 -4.30 0.79 -11.07
CA GLY A 600 -3.45 -0.16 -10.36
C GLY A 600 -2.08 -0.40 -11.01
N THR A 601 -1.58 0.52 -11.85
CA THR A 601 -0.34 0.38 -12.63
C THR A 601 0.50 1.66 -12.68
N THR A 602 1.82 1.53 -12.88
CA THR A 602 2.76 2.65 -13.13
C THR A 602 3.03 2.89 -14.63
N LEU A 603 2.51 2.01 -15.49
CA LEU A 603 2.65 2.09 -16.95
C LEU A 603 1.67 3.13 -17.51
N LEU A 604 1.93 4.39 -17.15
CA LEU A 604 1.14 5.55 -17.53
C LEU A 604 1.96 6.47 -18.43
N SER A 605 1.35 7.00 -19.48
CA SER A 605 2.01 7.94 -20.40
C SER A 605 1.04 8.89 -21.09
N GLY A 606 1.58 9.87 -21.81
CA GLY A 606 0.83 10.82 -22.63
C GLY A 606 0.58 12.15 -21.91
N SER A 607 -0.06 13.07 -22.64
CA SER A 607 -0.29 14.47 -22.23
C SER A 607 -1.73 14.93 -22.52
N GLY A 608 -2.68 14.01 -22.44
CA GLY A 608 -4.10 14.26 -22.72
C GLY A 608 -4.90 14.72 -21.51
N PHE A 609 -6.22 14.72 -21.67
CA PHE A 609 -7.19 15.21 -20.69
C PHE A 609 -8.00 14.06 -20.10
N ILE A 610 -8.22 14.10 -18.78
CA ILE A 610 -9.16 13.23 -18.06
C ILE A 610 -10.15 14.12 -17.33
N ASN A 611 -11.40 14.11 -17.77
CA ASN A 611 -12.47 14.89 -17.16
C ASN A 611 -13.36 13.95 -16.36
N ILE A 612 -13.51 14.20 -15.06
CA ILE A 612 -14.45 13.50 -14.19
C ILE A 612 -15.60 14.46 -13.94
N LEU A 613 -16.73 14.20 -14.57
CA LEU A 613 -17.82 15.16 -14.69
C LEU A 613 -18.66 15.24 -13.41
N ASP A 614 -18.99 14.08 -12.83
CA ASP A 614 -19.84 13.97 -11.65
C ASP A 614 -19.26 13.04 -10.56
N PRO A 615 -19.50 13.35 -9.27
CA PRO A 615 -19.14 12.47 -8.15
C PRO A 615 -19.97 11.18 -8.13
N THR A 616 -19.48 10.16 -7.42
CA THR A 616 -20.21 8.90 -7.16
C THR A 616 -21.28 9.08 -6.08
N TYR A 617 -22.30 8.22 -6.09
CA TYR A 617 -23.42 8.29 -5.13
C TYR A 617 -23.12 7.72 -3.73
N ASP A 618 -22.05 6.90 -3.57
CA ASP A 618 -21.79 6.13 -2.33
C ASP A 618 -20.71 6.76 -1.42
N ASN A 619 -20.95 6.78 -0.11
CA ASN A 619 -20.15 7.41 0.96
C ASN A 619 -18.76 6.77 1.20
N ALA A 620 -18.34 5.86 0.33
CA ALA A 620 -17.08 5.12 0.44
C ALA A 620 -16.25 5.14 -0.86
N GLY A 621 -16.77 5.78 -1.92
CA GLY A 621 -16.15 5.74 -3.23
C GLY A 621 -15.01 6.74 -3.43
N GLU A 622 -13.98 6.34 -4.18
CA GLU A 622 -12.88 7.23 -4.61
C GLU A 622 -13.06 7.51 -6.12
N GLU A 623 -13.49 8.71 -6.52
CA GLU A 623 -13.74 9.09 -7.92
C GLU A 623 -12.48 8.89 -8.76
N PHE A 624 -11.34 9.31 -8.23
CA PHE A 624 -10.04 9.01 -8.80
C PHE A 624 -9.19 8.24 -7.80
N ASN A 625 -8.86 7.00 -8.12
CA ASN A 625 -8.09 6.10 -7.28
C ASN A 625 -6.81 5.61 -7.96
N TYR A 626 -5.66 6.19 -7.60
CA TYR A 626 -4.35 5.62 -7.93
C TYR A 626 -3.91 4.65 -6.84
N ASN A 627 -4.08 3.35 -7.09
CA ASN A 627 -3.87 2.28 -6.11
C ASN A 627 -2.78 1.30 -6.54
N VAL A 628 -1.52 1.72 -6.45
CA VAL A 628 -0.35 0.94 -6.87
C VAL A 628 0.45 0.42 -5.68
N ARG A 629 0.92 -0.84 -5.73
CA ARG A 629 1.74 -1.50 -4.68
C ARG A 629 3.27 -1.45 -4.90
N LEU A 630 3.79 -0.44 -5.60
CA LEU A 630 5.22 -0.31 -5.91
C LEU A 630 5.87 0.85 -5.14
N ASN A 631 7.20 0.86 -5.01
CA ASN A 631 7.91 1.90 -4.25
C ASN A 631 8.33 3.14 -5.08
N THR A 632 7.79 3.32 -6.29
CA THR A 632 8.23 4.37 -7.22
C THR A 632 7.13 5.38 -7.51
N ASN A 633 7.42 6.67 -7.24
CA ASN A 633 6.56 7.77 -7.68
C ASN A 633 6.45 7.78 -9.21
N LYS A 634 5.28 8.16 -9.71
CA LYS A 634 5.00 8.30 -11.13
C LYS A 634 4.65 9.74 -11.45
N THR A 635 5.17 10.22 -12.57
CA THR A 635 4.78 11.50 -13.17
C THR A 635 4.20 11.27 -14.55
N VAL A 636 3.15 12.03 -14.87
CA VAL A 636 2.51 12.08 -16.19
C VAL A 636 2.14 13.53 -16.53
N ASP A 637 2.08 13.84 -17.82
CA ASP A 637 1.78 15.20 -18.31
C ASP A 637 0.27 15.41 -18.55
N TRP A 638 -0.58 14.68 -17.81
CA TRP A 638 -2.02 14.76 -17.93
C TRP A 638 -2.58 16.04 -17.31
N THR A 639 -3.68 16.50 -17.88
CA THR A 639 -4.60 17.44 -17.26
C THR A 639 -5.79 16.65 -16.72
N ILE A 640 -6.08 16.77 -15.43
CA ILE A 640 -7.26 16.16 -14.80
C ILE A 640 -8.21 17.26 -14.35
N SER A 641 -9.47 17.20 -14.77
CA SER A 641 -10.52 18.10 -14.28
C SER A 641 -11.58 17.36 -13.48
N PHE A 642 -12.10 18.02 -12.45
CA PHE A 642 -13.22 17.52 -11.64
C PHE A 642 -14.38 18.52 -11.74
N GLY A 643 -15.56 18.04 -12.11
CA GLY A 643 -16.77 18.84 -12.29
C GLY A 643 -17.08 19.22 -13.74
N GLY A 644 -18.14 20.01 -13.92
CA GLY A 644 -18.74 20.33 -15.22
C GLY A 644 -19.84 19.37 -15.69
N GLY A 645 -20.19 18.38 -14.87
CA GLY A 645 -21.32 17.47 -15.08
C GLY A 645 -22.68 18.04 -14.68
N ASP A 646 -23.72 17.22 -14.75
CA ASP A 646 -25.13 17.65 -14.67
C ASP A 646 -25.90 17.12 -13.43
N ASP A 647 -25.27 16.32 -12.58
CA ASP A 647 -25.90 15.68 -11.42
C ASP A 647 -25.91 16.55 -10.14
N ASN A 648 -27.07 17.07 -9.75
CA ASN A 648 -27.20 18.01 -8.62
C ASN A 648 -27.76 17.40 -7.31
N SER A 649 -28.00 16.08 -7.23
CA SER A 649 -28.69 15.43 -6.10
C SER A 649 -27.84 14.39 -5.38
N LEU A 650 -26.63 14.77 -4.98
CA LEU A 650 -25.64 13.86 -4.40
C LEU A 650 -25.54 13.97 -2.88
N VAL A 651 -25.03 12.91 -2.26
CA VAL A 651 -24.82 12.83 -0.80
C VAL A 651 -23.47 13.43 -0.41
N GLU A 652 -22.45 13.29 -1.28
CA GLU A 652 -21.07 13.74 -1.08
C GLU A 652 -20.43 14.28 -2.38
N GLY A 653 -19.35 15.07 -2.26
CA GLY A 653 -18.57 15.59 -3.39
C GLY A 653 -17.51 14.62 -3.93
N PHE A 654 -16.58 15.10 -4.76
CA PHE A 654 -15.54 14.28 -5.39
C PHE A 654 -14.41 13.95 -4.41
N TYR A 655 -14.08 12.69 -4.20
CA TYR A 655 -12.91 12.20 -3.46
C TYR A 655 -11.76 11.76 -4.39
N VAL A 656 -10.59 12.34 -4.15
CA VAL A 656 -9.39 12.09 -4.95
C VAL A 656 -8.30 11.45 -4.10
N LYS A 657 -7.78 10.32 -4.59
CA LYS A 657 -6.64 9.62 -4.01
C LYS A 657 -5.56 9.35 -5.05
N MET A 658 -4.43 10.00 -4.84
CA MET A 658 -3.24 9.90 -5.69
C MET A 658 -2.11 9.10 -5.04
N ILE A 659 -2.42 8.24 -4.07
CA ILE A 659 -1.44 7.52 -3.27
C ILE A 659 -1.73 6.01 -3.30
N GLY A 660 -0.75 5.23 -3.75
CA GLY A 660 -0.82 3.77 -3.75
C GLY A 660 -0.57 3.14 -2.37
N GLN A 661 -1.12 1.95 -2.10
CA GLN A 661 -0.91 1.25 -0.82
C GLN A 661 0.38 0.42 -0.80
N THR A 662 1.19 0.47 0.27
CA THR A 662 2.15 -0.62 0.58
C THR A 662 2.39 -0.81 2.09
N THR A 663 2.79 -2.03 2.44
CA THR A 663 3.26 -2.44 3.77
C THR A 663 4.73 -2.03 3.96
N GLY A 664 4.98 -0.83 4.50
CA GLY A 664 6.32 -0.37 4.91
C GLY A 664 6.79 0.93 4.26
N SER A 665 6.92 1.98 5.09
CA SER A 665 7.58 3.30 4.91
C SER A 665 7.51 4.11 3.59
N GLY A 666 6.85 3.67 2.51
CA GLY A 666 6.78 4.44 1.27
C GLY A 666 5.54 4.14 0.44
N PHE A 667 4.64 5.13 0.32
CA PHE A 667 3.47 5.07 -0.54
C PHE A 667 3.78 5.84 -1.85
N PRO A 668 3.74 5.19 -3.02
CA PRO A 668 4.02 5.86 -4.29
C PRO A 668 2.92 6.86 -4.60
N THR A 669 3.27 7.96 -5.25
CA THR A 669 2.29 8.96 -5.69
C THR A 669 2.22 9.06 -7.21
N LEU A 670 1.08 9.56 -7.70
CA LEU A 670 0.91 9.97 -9.09
C LEU A 670 0.89 11.50 -9.16
N ARG A 671 2.02 12.11 -9.56
CA ARG A 671 2.07 13.54 -9.88
C ARG A 671 1.59 13.77 -11.31
N VAL A 672 0.50 14.52 -11.45
CA VAL A 672 0.01 14.97 -12.77
C VAL A 672 0.51 16.38 -13.08
N LYS A 673 0.38 16.83 -14.33
CA LYS A 673 0.80 18.18 -14.70
C LYS A 673 -0.23 19.19 -14.23
N ASP A 674 -1.45 19.13 -14.72
CA ASP A 674 -2.47 20.13 -14.42
C ASP A 674 -3.65 19.46 -13.69
N VAL A 675 -4.10 20.06 -12.57
CA VAL A 675 -5.38 19.73 -11.93
C VAL A 675 -6.28 20.95 -12.00
N ILE A 676 -7.52 20.75 -12.48
CA ILE A 676 -8.53 21.79 -12.60
C ILE A 676 -9.73 21.38 -11.75
N ILE A 677 -10.12 22.25 -10.82
CA ILE A 677 -11.27 22.07 -9.95
C ILE A 677 -12.38 22.97 -10.48
N ASN A 678 -13.43 22.35 -11.01
CA ASN A 678 -14.62 22.97 -11.59
C ASN A 678 -15.90 22.33 -11.00
N GLY A 679 -15.80 21.94 -9.71
CA GLY A 679 -16.67 20.98 -9.04
C GLY A 679 -17.98 21.55 -8.52
N GLY A 680 -18.02 22.81 -8.09
CA GLY A 680 -19.05 23.33 -7.19
C GLY A 680 -18.57 23.42 -5.74
N LEU A 681 -19.44 23.84 -4.82
CA LEU A 681 -19.09 24.14 -3.42
C LEU A 681 -19.42 23.00 -2.44
N LEU A 682 -18.83 23.02 -1.24
CA LEU A 682 -19.16 22.07 -0.15
C LEU A 682 -20.63 22.11 0.27
N SER A 683 -21.27 23.26 0.17
CA SER A 683 -22.72 23.41 0.45
C SER A 683 -23.60 22.69 -0.56
N GLU A 684 -23.07 22.41 -1.74
CA GLU A 684 -23.76 21.78 -2.86
C GLU A 684 -23.42 20.29 -2.97
N LYS A 685 -22.52 19.78 -2.11
CA LYS A 685 -21.99 18.41 -2.19
C LYS A 685 -21.31 18.13 -3.53
N ARG A 686 -20.57 19.11 -4.04
CA ARG A 686 -19.78 18.97 -5.26
C ARG A 686 -18.35 19.50 -5.14
N GLU A 687 -17.91 19.77 -3.91
CA GLU A 687 -16.52 20.05 -3.61
C GLU A 687 -15.59 18.90 -4.04
N VAL A 688 -14.32 19.20 -4.28
CA VAL A 688 -13.28 18.17 -4.41
C VAL A 688 -12.57 18.01 -3.08
N VAL A 689 -12.58 16.82 -2.53
CA VAL A 689 -11.89 16.39 -1.32
C VAL A 689 -10.66 15.57 -1.69
N VAL A 690 -9.50 15.95 -1.15
CA VAL A 690 -8.31 15.11 -1.20
C VAL A 690 -8.38 14.05 -0.09
N ALA A 691 -8.79 12.83 -0.46
CA ALA A 691 -8.87 11.67 0.44
C ALA A 691 -7.48 11.12 0.82
N SER A 692 -6.47 11.38 -0.02
CA SER A 692 -5.08 11.01 0.22
C SER A 692 -4.34 11.99 1.15
N THR A 693 -3.12 11.63 1.55
CA THR A 693 -2.25 12.51 2.33
C THR A 693 -1.85 13.80 1.60
N VAL A 694 -1.79 13.76 0.26
CA VAL A 694 -1.45 14.91 -0.59
C VAL A 694 -2.00 14.69 -2.00
N LEU A 695 -2.47 15.76 -2.65
CA LEU A 695 -2.75 15.82 -4.09
C LEU A 695 -1.52 16.39 -4.82
N PRO A 696 -0.67 15.56 -5.46
CA PRO A 696 0.54 16.03 -6.11
C PRO A 696 0.26 16.44 -7.56
N CYS A 697 0.57 17.68 -7.89
CA CYS A 697 0.44 18.23 -9.24
C CYS A 697 1.57 19.22 -9.54
N GLN A 698 1.73 19.57 -10.82
CA GLN A 698 2.55 20.71 -11.19
C GLN A 698 1.75 21.99 -10.99
N ASN A 699 0.64 22.15 -11.70
CA ASN A 699 -0.24 23.29 -11.59
C ASN A 699 -1.61 22.87 -11.05
N LEU A 700 -2.18 23.74 -10.22
CA LEU A 700 -3.53 23.62 -9.69
C LEU A 700 -4.32 24.88 -10.04
N THR A 701 -5.48 24.69 -10.64
CA THR A 701 -6.46 25.76 -10.87
C THR A 701 -7.75 25.40 -10.15
N ILE A 702 -8.25 26.31 -9.31
CA ILE A 702 -9.59 26.23 -8.75
C ILE A 702 -10.40 27.32 -9.43
N GLU A 703 -11.39 26.94 -10.22
CA GLU A 703 -12.25 27.89 -10.93
C GLU A 703 -13.20 28.61 -9.98
N GLU A 704 -13.86 29.66 -10.49
CA GLU A 704 -14.94 30.33 -9.76
C GLU A 704 -16.03 29.33 -9.34
N ASP A 705 -16.71 29.61 -8.23
CA ASP A 705 -17.77 28.77 -7.65
C ASP A 705 -17.37 27.31 -7.35
N SER A 706 -16.07 27.02 -7.28
CA SER A 706 -15.55 25.68 -7.00
C SER A 706 -14.77 25.63 -5.69
N GLU A 707 -14.80 24.48 -5.02
CA GLU A 707 -14.06 24.27 -3.77
C GLU A 707 -13.15 23.03 -3.81
N LEU A 708 -11.91 23.20 -3.37
CA LEU A 708 -10.98 22.10 -3.07
C LEU A 708 -10.68 22.06 -1.58
N ILE A 709 -10.78 20.87 -0.98
CA ILE A 709 -10.51 20.63 0.43
C ILE A 709 -9.38 19.61 0.62
N GLY A 710 -8.35 19.97 1.40
CA GLY A 710 -7.28 19.06 1.83
C GLY A 710 -5.87 19.52 1.47
N THR A 711 -4.93 18.58 1.51
CA THR A 711 -3.49 18.85 1.32
C THR A 711 -3.11 18.81 -0.15
N VAL A 712 -2.40 19.84 -0.62
CA VAL A 712 -1.93 19.96 -2.01
C VAL A 712 -0.41 20.04 -2.09
N GLY A 713 0.16 19.30 -3.04
CA GLY A 713 1.58 19.30 -3.36
C GLY A 713 1.80 19.90 -4.74
N LEU A 714 2.47 21.04 -4.81
CA LEU A 714 2.62 21.85 -6.02
C LEU A 714 4.09 21.95 -6.40
N SER A 715 4.38 21.69 -7.68
CA SER A 715 5.71 21.92 -8.29
C SER A 715 5.74 23.08 -9.30
N GLY A 716 4.60 23.74 -9.52
CA GLY A 716 4.39 24.89 -10.40
C GLY A 716 3.44 25.91 -9.77
N HIS A 717 2.39 26.31 -10.51
CA HIS A 717 1.51 27.42 -10.15
C HIS A 717 0.20 26.96 -9.51
N PHE A 718 -0.26 27.69 -8.48
CA PHE A 718 -1.59 27.54 -7.88
C PHE A 718 -2.41 28.82 -8.13
N VAL A 719 -3.40 28.70 -9.02
CA VAL A 719 -4.38 29.75 -9.30
C VAL A 719 -5.68 29.40 -8.61
N ASN A 720 -6.06 30.16 -7.58
CA ASN A 720 -7.31 29.97 -6.85
C ASN A 720 -8.28 31.12 -7.15
N ASN A 721 -9.29 30.87 -7.99
CA ASN A 721 -10.39 31.79 -8.26
C ASN A 721 -11.67 31.45 -7.47
N GLY A 722 -11.76 30.23 -6.91
CA GLY A 722 -12.83 29.77 -6.03
C GLY A 722 -12.42 29.72 -4.56
N PHE A 723 -12.60 28.56 -3.93
CA PHE A 723 -12.26 28.31 -2.53
C PHE A 723 -11.23 27.19 -2.37
N TYR A 724 -10.16 27.47 -1.65
CA TYR A 724 -9.27 26.44 -1.10
C TYR A 724 -9.48 26.32 0.40
N THR A 725 -9.85 25.14 0.86
CA THR A 725 -10.01 24.83 2.28
C THR A 725 -8.93 23.85 2.73
N SER A 726 -8.04 24.25 3.65
CA SER A 726 -6.93 23.36 4.02
C SER A 726 -7.39 22.09 4.75
N GLY A 727 -8.33 22.17 5.70
CA GLY A 727 -8.76 21.02 6.51
C GLY A 727 -10.25 20.72 6.45
N LEU A 728 -10.61 19.44 6.47
CA LEU A 728 -11.97 18.94 6.69
C LEU A 728 -12.27 18.81 8.19
N TYR A 729 -13.41 19.35 8.64
CA TYR A 729 -13.88 19.25 10.03
C TYR A 729 -12.81 19.72 11.04
N ASN A 730 -12.90 19.42 12.34
CA ASN A 730 -11.93 19.87 13.35
C ASN A 730 -10.48 19.34 13.17
N ASN A 731 -10.17 18.67 12.05
CA ASN A 731 -8.85 18.17 11.71
C ASN A 731 -8.03 19.28 11.03
N ASN A 732 -7.33 20.06 11.85
CA ASN A 732 -6.37 21.07 11.40
C ASN A 732 -5.08 20.40 10.90
N THR A 733 -5.12 19.78 9.70
CA THR A 733 -3.98 19.03 9.13
C THR A 733 -3.66 19.38 7.68
N GLY A 734 -4.44 20.26 7.05
CA GLY A 734 -4.23 20.68 5.67
C GLY A 734 -2.95 21.45 5.45
N VAL A 735 -2.20 21.10 4.41
CA VAL A 735 -0.93 21.75 4.06
C VAL A 735 -0.90 22.14 2.59
N ILE A 736 -0.42 23.35 2.29
CA ILE A 736 0.08 23.69 0.95
C ILE A 736 1.58 23.39 0.93
N VAL A 737 2.00 22.43 0.11
CA VAL A 737 3.39 21.99 -0.01
C VAL A 737 3.96 22.46 -1.35
N CYS A 738 4.85 23.46 -1.32
CA CYS A 738 5.61 23.91 -2.49
C CYS A 738 6.95 23.15 -2.54
N ALA A 739 7.00 22.09 -3.33
CA ALA A 739 8.16 21.20 -3.45
C ALA A 739 8.14 20.43 -4.78
N ASP A 740 8.99 19.42 -4.92
CA ASP A 740 8.94 18.48 -6.04
C ASP A 740 9.03 17.03 -5.54
N ASN A 741 8.75 16.06 -6.41
CA ASN A 741 8.82 14.61 -6.17
C ASN A 741 8.19 14.18 -4.84
N PHE A 742 6.88 14.39 -4.72
CA PHE A 742 6.08 14.10 -3.53
C PHE A 742 5.97 12.58 -3.30
N GLY A 743 6.87 11.94 -2.57
CA GLY A 743 6.62 10.61 -2.03
C GLY A 743 5.81 10.69 -0.75
N PHE A 744 5.32 9.55 -0.25
CA PHE A 744 4.92 9.48 1.16
C PHE A 744 6.10 9.96 1.99
N ASN A 745 5.89 11.04 2.72
CA ASN A 745 6.81 11.53 3.72
C ASN A 745 8.14 12.08 3.18
N THR A 746 8.27 12.20 1.86
CA THR A 746 9.48 12.65 1.19
C THR A 746 9.13 13.62 0.07
N TYR A 747 9.90 14.68 -0.05
CA TYR A 747 9.79 15.65 -1.14
C TYR A 747 11.19 16.24 -1.36
N SER A 748 11.51 16.52 -2.62
CA SER A 748 12.77 17.14 -3.05
C SER A 748 12.60 18.64 -3.27
N ALA A 749 13.71 19.37 -3.26
CA ALA A 749 13.68 20.79 -3.52
C ALA A 749 13.26 21.06 -4.97
N ASN A 750 12.26 21.92 -5.16
CA ASN A 750 11.82 22.33 -6.48
C ASN A 750 12.86 23.26 -7.16
N GLY A 751 13.13 23.05 -8.46
CA GLY A 751 14.00 23.91 -9.27
C GLY A 751 13.28 24.98 -10.10
N GLN A 752 11.95 24.95 -10.16
CA GLN A 752 11.10 25.85 -10.96
C GLN A 752 10.43 26.91 -10.09
N ASN A 753 10.18 28.08 -10.67
CA ASN A 753 9.39 29.13 -10.00
C ASN A 753 7.96 28.65 -9.77
N GLN A 754 7.40 29.05 -8.64
CA GLN A 754 6.04 28.70 -8.25
C GLN A 754 5.28 29.98 -7.90
N SER A 755 3.95 29.98 -8.01
CA SER A 755 3.13 31.07 -7.51
C SER A 755 1.88 30.56 -6.82
N ILE A 756 1.37 31.34 -5.86
CA ILE A 756 0.03 31.20 -5.27
C ILE A 756 -0.70 32.51 -5.56
N SER A 757 -1.69 32.44 -6.44
CA SER A 757 -2.38 33.59 -7.03
C SER A 757 -3.88 33.31 -7.21
N GLY A 758 -4.58 34.21 -7.89
CA GLY A 758 -6.01 34.12 -8.18
C GLY A 758 -6.86 35.07 -7.33
N THR A 759 -8.14 35.18 -7.70
CA THR A 759 -9.11 36.11 -7.11
C THR A 759 -9.88 35.52 -5.93
N GLY A 760 -9.79 34.21 -5.72
CA GLY A 760 -10.54 33.43 -4.74
C GLY A 760 -10.03 33.55 -3.30
N PHE A 761 -10.60 32.71 -2.44
CA PHE A 761 -10.40 32.77 -0.99
C PHE A 761 -9.77 31.49 -0.42
N PHE A 762 -9.06 31.67 0.69
CA PHE A 762 -8.39 30.59 1.42
C PHE A 762 -9.02 30.43 2.81
N ARG A 763 -9.42 29.21 3.16
CA ARG A 763 -10.08 28.88 4.41
C ARG A 763 -9.30 27.81 5.17
N ALA A 764 -9.01 28.04 6.45
CA ALA A 764 -8.20 27.10 7.22
C ALA A 764 -8.91 25.77 7.49
N ASN A 765 -10.25 25.80 7.60
CA ASN A 765 -11.05 24.67 8.06
C ASN A 765 -12.50 24.75 7.53
N ALA A 766 -13.07 23.63 7.09
CA ALA A 766 -14.43 23.56 6.56
C ALA A 766 -15.53 23.98 7.56
N THR A 767 -15.25 23.94 8.86
CA THR A 767 -16.18 24.41 9.92
C THR A 767 -16.21 25.94 10.08
N LEU A 768 -15.22 26.65 9.51
CA LEU A 768 -15.18 28.11 9.55
C LEU A 768 -16.10 28.69 8.46
N PRO A 769 -16.68 29.88 8.69
CA PRO A 769 -17.44 30.56 7.64
C PRO A 769 -16.54 30.88 6.43
N TYR A 770 -17.15 30.94 5.24
CA TYR A 770 -16.43 31.37 4.04
C TYR A 770 -15.88 32.79 4.22
N PRO A 771 -14.59 33.03 3.88
CA PRO A 771 -14.03 34.36 3.90
C PRO A 771 -14.76 35.28 2.91
N THR A 772 -14.99 36.53 3.32
CA THR A 772 -15.61 37.57 2.47
C THR A 772 -14.63 38.67 2.05
N SER A 773 -13.35 38.56 2.46
CA SER A 773 -12.27 39.49 2.10
C SER A 773 -10.92 38.79 2.11
N HIS A 774 -10.00 39.19 1.24
CA HIS A 774 -8.64 38.61 1.19
C HIS A 774 -7.85 38.80 2.49
N SER A 775 -8.16 39.81 3.29
CA SER A 775 -7.56 39.98 4.62
C SER A 775 -7.89 38.83 5.59
N ALA A 776 -9.00 38.12 5.36
CA ALA A 776 -9.43 36.96 6.15
C ALA A 776 -8.91 35.62 5.60
N ASN A 777 -8.18 35.63 4.48
CA ASN A 777 -7.58 34.42 3.91
C ASN A 777 -6.70 33.72 4.94
N SER A 778 -6.98 32.45 5.20
CA SER A 778 -6.24 31.68 6.18
C SER A 778 -6.05 30.23 5.74
N ILE A 779 -4.89 29.66 6.04
CA ILE A 779 -4.63 28.22 5.92
C ILE A 779 -3.94 27.72 7.19
N TYR A 780 -4.00 26.41 7.40
CA TYR A 780 -3.33 25.81 8.54
C TYR A 780 -1.80 25.80 8.41
N GLU A 781 -1.25 25.25 7.32
CA GLU A 781 0.21 25.18 7.14
C GLU A 781 0.66 25.48 5.71
N LEU A 782 1.72 26.29 5.58
CA LEU A 782 2.47 26.48 4.34
C LEU A 782 3.88 25.89 4.50
N LEU A 783 4.22 24.93 3.64
CA LEU A 783 5.54 24.31 3.58
C LEU A 783 6.22 24.66 2.27
N VAL A 784 7.43 25.22 2.34
CA VAL A 784 8.26 25.53 1.18
C VAL A 784 9.59 24.80 1.24
N HIS A 785 9.85 23.99 0.21
CA HIS A 785 11.13 23.37 -0.06
C HIS A 785 11.47 23.56 -1.54
N SER A 786 12.04 24.71 -1.85
CA SER A 786 12.39 25.10 -3.22
C SER A 786 13.81 25.66 -3.27
N ASN A 787 14.46 25.54 -4.41
CA ASN A 787 15.69 26.27 -4.77
C ASN A 787 15.34 27.53 -5.57
N ALA A 788 14.15 27.58 -6.15
CA ALA A 788 13.57 28.74 -6.84
C ALA A 788 12.65 29.55 -5.90
N ALA A 789 12.15 30.68 -6.39
CA ALA A 789 11.24 31.53 -5.60
C ALA A 789 9.79 31.02 -5.68
N VAL A 790 9.08 31.09 -4.56
CA VAL A 790 7.62 30.92 -4.47
C VAL A 790 7.01 32.31 -4.35
N PHE A 791 6.29 32.77 -5.36
CA PHE A 791 5.65 34.07 -5.40
C PHE A 791 4.26 34.00 -4.76
N LEU A 792 4.06 34.75 -3.68
CA LEU A 792 2.73 34.96 -3.13
C LEU A 792 2.14 36.22 -3.78
N GLU A 793 1.01 36.06 -4.48
CA GLU A 793 0.33 37.15 -5.21
C GLU A 793 -1.01 37.53 -4.57
N THR A 794 -1.41 36.82 -3.51
CA THR A 794 -2.62 37.07 -2.71
C THR A 794 -2.28 37.07 -1.21
N PRO A 795 -2.89 37.94 -0.37
CA PRO A 795 -2.67 37.90 1.07
C PRO A 795 -3.01 36.53 1.68
N LEU A 796 -2.18 36.07 2.62
CA LEU A 796 -2.36 34.76 3.23
C LEU A 796 -1.91 34.77 4.69
N ASN A 797 -2.82 34.43 5.60
CA ASN A 797 -2.49 34.17 7.00
C ASN A 797 -2.27 32.65 7.19
N VAL A 798 -1.16 32.27 7.84
CA VAL A 798 -0.82 30.85 8.06
C VAL A 798 -0.68 30.58 9.55
N ALA A 799 -1.30 29.51 10.06
CA ALA A 799 -1.09 29.11 11.46
C ALA A 799 0.28 28.47 11.68
N LYS A 800 0.83 27.80 10.67
CA LYS A 800 2.16 27.21 10.65
C LYS A 800 2.91 27.57 9.37
N LEU A 801 4.17 27.93 9.50
CA LEU A 801 5.04 28.23 8.36
C LEU A 801 6.32 27.41 8.48
N MET A 802 6.62 26.62 7.45
CA MET A 802 7.90 25.96 7.30
C MET A 802 8.56 26.43 6.00
N ILE A 803 9.77 27.00 6.11
CA ILE A 803 10.62 27.28 4.95
C ILE A 803 11.87 26.41 5.09
N LYS A 804 11.81 25.17 4.60
CA LYS A 804 12.94 24.23 4.68
C LYS A 804 14.13 24.72 3.86
N SER A 805 13.87 25.24 2.67
CA SER A 805 14.86 25.89 1.81
C SER A 805 14.15 26.85 0.84
N GLY A 806 14.91 27.77 0.26
CA GLY A 806 14.41 28.66 -0.79
C GLY A 806 13.90 30.01 -0.28
N THR A 807 13.05 30.61 -1.09
CA THR A 807 12.54 31.98 -0.87
C THR A 807 11.04 32.06 -1.11
N ILE A 808 10.31 32.70 -0.22
CA ILE A 808 8.94 33.17 -0.48
C ILE A 808 9.01 34.66 -0.81
N ALA A 809 8.52 35.06 -1.99
CA ALA A 809 8.45 36.46 -2.39
C ALA A 809 7.06 37.02 -2.07
N THR A 810 7.01 38.18 -1.42
CA THR A 810 5.78 38.85 -0.99
C THR A 810 5.80 40.33 -1.37
N THR A 811 4.63 40.96 -1.39
CA THR A 811 4.48 42.41 -1.61
C THR A 811 3.59 43.03 -0.54
N ASP A 812 3.47 44.36 -0.52
CA ASP A 812 2.60 45.06 0.42
C ASP A 812 1.11 44.70 0.20
N THR A 813 0.73 44.22 -0.99
CA THR A 813 -0.63 43.75 -1.33
C THR A 813 -0.81 42.24 -1.28
N SER A 814 0.29 41.46 -1.17
CA SER A 814 0.29 40.00 -1.07
C SER A 814 1.08 39.55 0.16
N LEU A 815 0.66 40.08 1.30
CA LEU A 815 1.34 39.90 2.58
C LEU A 815 1.18 38.47 3.09
N LEU A 816 2.30 37.81 3.40
CA LEU A 816 2.31 36.59 4.20
C LEU A 816 2.30 36.96 5.68
N SER A 817 1.31 36.46 6.42
CA SER A 817 1.24 36.62 7.87
C SER A 817 1.40 35.28 8.55
N LEU A 818 2.34 35.17 9.50
CA LEU A 818 2.40 34.06 10.43
C LEU A 818 1.52 34.39 11.66
N GLY A 819 0.44 33.63 11.81
CA GLY A 819 -0.60 33.85 12.81
C GLY A 819 -1.67 34.85 12.38
N TYR A 820 -2.62 35.07 13.30
CA TYR A 820 -3.75 35.99 13.21
C TYR A 820 -4.28 36.31 14.62
N ALA A 821 -5.31 37.14 14.75
CA ALA A 821 -5.89 37.49 16.05
C ALA A 821 -6.31 36.23 16.84
N GLY A 822 -5.77 36.04 18.04
CA GLY A 822 -6.02 34.85 18.85
C GLY A 822 -5.17 33.61 18.50
N ASN A 823 -4.25 33.69 17.54
CA ASN A 823 -3.27 32.65 17.24
C ASN A 823 -1.93 33.26 16.77
N PRO A 824 -0.83 33.19 17.55
CA PRO A 824 0.44 33.84 17.20
C PRO A 824 1.16 33.14 16.03
N GLY A 825 0.67 31.97 15.61
CA GLY A 825 1.30 31.13 14.61
C GLY A 825 2.57 30.45 15.12
N ILE A 826 3.01 29.41 14.40
CA ILE A 826 4.22 28.65 14.72
C ILE A 826 5.15 28.68 13.51
N LEU A 827 6.37 29.18 13.71
CA LEU A 827 7.43 28.98 12.73
C LEU A 827 8.06 27.62 12.98
N CYS A 828 8.10 26.79 11.96
CA CYS A 828 8.54 25.41 12.05
C CYS A 828 9.97 25.23 11.54
N GLN A 829 10.70 24.29 12.13
CA GLN A 829 12.01 23.81 11.66
C GLN A 829 11.97 22.32 11.33
N THR A 830 12.94 21.86 10.53
CA THR A 830 13.08 20.43 10.23
C THR A 830 13.77 19.68 11.36
N ASN A 831 13.20 18.55 11.79
CA ASN A 831 13.96 17.49 12.44
C ASN A 831 14.57 16.56 11.38
N ALA A 832 15.60 15.79 11.76
CA ALA A 832 16.15 14.68 10.98
C ALA A 832 15.17 13.48 10.91
N GLY A 833 13.91 13.73 10.56
CA GLY A 833 12.82 12.76 10.58
C GLY A 833 11.45 13.42 10.35
N PHE A 834 10.62 12.71 9.60
CA PHE A 834 9.31 13.09 9.05
C PHE A 834 8.22 13.45 10.07
N GLN A 835 7.43 14.50 9.79
CA GLN A 835 5.99 14.62 10.10
C GLN A 835 5.41 15.87 9.41
N TYR A 836 4.14 15.83 8.95
CA TYR A 836 3.32 16.98 8.49
C TYR A 836 3.01 18.00 9.61
N SER A 837 3.85 18.02 10.63
CA SER A 837 3.82 18.92 11.75
C SER A 837 5.27 19.23 12.05
N GLY A 838 5.83 20.19 11.32
CA GLY A 838 7.14 20.72 11.67
C GLY A 838 7.17 21.08 13.14
N LEU A 839 8.22 20.67 13.85
CA LEU A 839 8.37 21.08 15.23
C LEU A 839 8.51 22.60 15.27
N GLU A 840 7.95 23.20 16.31
CA GLU A 840 8.21 24.61 16.60
C GLU A 840 9.72 24.85 16.59
N PHE A 841 10.14 25.91 15.91
CA PHE A 841 11.51 26.38 15.99
C PHE A 841 11.80 26.84 17.42
N THR A 842 12.47 25.98 18.18
CA THR A 842 12.94 26.25 19.54
C THR A 842 14.39 26.75 19.57
N GLY A 843 15.03 26.83 18.41
CA GLY A 843 16.38 27.34 18.25
C GLY A 843 16.47 28.85 18.52
N THR A 844 17.69 29.34 18.62
CA THR A 844 17.95 30.78 18.65
C THR A 844 18.06 31.32 17.23
N PHE A 845 17.91 32.63 17.09
CA PHE A 845 18.18 33.38 15.86
C PHE A 845 19.40 32.90 15.03
N GLU A 846 20.47 32.50 15.71
CA GLU A 846 21.76 32.11 15.12
C GLU A 846 21.75 30.67 14.56
N THR A 847 20.76 29.86 14.96
CA THR A 847 20.65 28.44 14.61
C THR A 847 19.69 28.16 13.45
N TRP A 848 19.03 29.19 12.89
CA TRP A 848 18.15 29.01 11.75
C TRP A 848 18.93 28.59 10.50
N SER A 849 18.57 27.42 9.95
CA SER A 849 19.16 26.84 8.75
C SER A 849 18.19 26.74 7.58
N GLY A 850 16.96 27.25 7.72
CA GLY A 850 15.93 27.22 6.69
C GLY A 850 16.03 28.32 5.64
N GLY A 851 15.04 28.38 4.74
CA GLY A 851 14.90 29.44 3.74
C GLY A 851 14.41 30.77 4.33
N GLY A 852 14.01 31.71 3.47
CA GLY A 852 13.58 33.04 3.91
C GLY A 852 12.53 33.73 3.04
N ILE A 853 12.19 34.95 3.42
CA ILE A 853 11.16 35.79 2.81
C ILE A 853 11.84 36.99 2.15
N HIS A 854 11.49 37.26 0.90
CA HIS A 854 11.88 38.44 0.15
C HIS A 854 10.65 39.35 0.01
N GLY A 855 10.61 40.43 0.79
CA GLY A 855 9.46 41.33 0.86
C GLY A 855 8.95 41.50 2.29
N PRO A 856 7.77 42.12 2.47
CA PRO A 856 7.14 42.28 3.77
C PRO A 856 6.62 40.96 4.34
N PHE A 857 6.79 40.76 5.64
CA PHE A 857 6.30 39.62 6.40
C PHE A 857 5.66 40.10 7.68
N ARG A 858 4.45 39.61 7.98
CA ARG A 858 3.76 39.93 9.23
C ARG A 858 3.85 38.76 10.20
N ARG A 859 4.00 39.09 11.48
CA ARG A 859 4.04 38.11 12.55
C ARG A 859 3.17 38.55 13.72
N PHE A 860 2.27 37.68 14.15
CA PHE A 860 1.38 37.92 15.27
C PHE A 860 2.00 37.47 16.59
N PHE A 861 1.63 38.18 17.65
CA PHE A 861 2.08 37.93 19.00
C PHE A 861 0.87 37.95 19.94
N GLN A 862 0.91 37.09 20.95
CA GLN A 862 -0.04 37.09 22.05
C GLN A 862 0.63 37.61 23.31
N ASN A 863 -0.16 38.27 24.16
CA ASN A 863 0.25 38.65 25.51
C ASN A 863 0.72 37.39 26.25
N ASN A 864 2.02 37.29 26.52
CA ASN A 864 2.59 36.12 27.16
C ASN A 864 3.53 36.54 28.29
N THR A 865 3.40 35.84 29.42
CA THR A 865 4.25 35.94 30.62
C THR A 865 5.58 35.19 30.47
N ALA A 866 5.88 34.63 29.28
CA ALA A 866 7.04 33.77 29.02
C ALA A 866 8.16 34.50 28.24
N LEU A 867 9.41 34.25 28.67
CA LEU A 867 10.63 35.00 28.32
C LEU A 867 11.33 34.58 27.02
N ASP A 868 10.77 33.68 26.20
CA ASP A 868 11.53 33.05 25.09
C ASP A 868 11.23 33.60 23.70
N TYR A 869 12.26 33.57 22.85
CA TYR A 869 12.39 34.16 21.50
C TYR A 869 11.37 33.64 20.47
N LYS A 870 10.08 33.81 20.69
CA LYS A 870 9.05 33.55 19.68
C LYS A 870 8.92 34.75 18.76
N GLY A 871 10.02 35.31 18.25
CA GLY A 871 10.09 36.57 17.47
C GLY A 871 10.69 36.45 16.07
N PHE A 872 11.09 35.26 15.63
CA PHE A 872 12.01 35.12 14.50
C PHE A 872 11.35 35.49 13.15
N MET A 873 12.03 36.33 12.37
CA MET A 873 11.67 36.76 11.02
C MET A 873 12.79 36.43 10.02
N PRO A 874 12.56 35.49 9.09
CA PRO A 874 13.60 35.00 8.18
C PRO A 874 13.72 35.84 6.89
N PHE A 875 14.20 37.09 6.94
CA PHE A 875 14.35 37.88 5.70
C PHE A 875 15.52 37.40 4.85
N ARG A 876 15.39 37.50 3.52
CA ARG A 876 16.40 37.10 2.55
C ARG A 876 16.76 38.24 1.57
N GLN A 877 18.06 38.42 1.34
CA GLN A 877 18.63 39.31 0.33
C GLN A 877 19.57 38.50 -0.59
N GLY A 878 19.09 38.13 -1.77
CA GLY A 878 19.84 37.22 -2.65
C GLY A 878 20.10 35.87 -1.98
N SER A 879 21.38 35.47 -1.89
CA SER A 879 21.79 34.25 -1.18
C SER A 879 21.97 34.45 0.34
N ALA A 880 21.98 35.69 0.83
CA ALA A 880 22.24 36.00 2.22
C ALA A 880 20.95 36.09 3.05
N MET A 881 21.01 35.55 4.27
CA MET A 881 19.94 35.71 5.27
C MET A 881 20.16 37.01 6.05
N ARG A 882 19.09 37.80 6.18
CA ARG A 882 19.00 39.09 6.89
C ARG A 882 18.00 38.98 8.03
N ASN A 883 18.08 37.88 8.76
CA ASN A 883 17.13 37.54 9.80
C ASN A 883 16.99 38.68 10.81
N MET A 884 15.81 38.78 11.42
CA MET A 884 15.58 39.58 12.62
C MET A 884 14.93 38.72 13.71
N GLY A 885 15.30 38.94 14.97
CA GLY A 885 14.73 38.24 16.13
C GLY A 885 14.20 39.24 17.15
N PHE A 886 13.00 38.98 17.68
CA PHE A 886 12.36 39.79 18.73
C PHE A 886 12.21 39.00 20.02
N LYS A 887 12.38 39.66 21.16
CA LYS A 887 12.06 39.15 22.49
C LYS A 887 11.18 40.16 23.21
N LEU A 888 9.89 39.85 23.35
CA LEU A 888 8.94 40.73 24.03
C LEU A 888 9.22 40.75 25.54
N LYS A 889 9.09 41.92 26.18
CA LYS A 889 9.18 42.05 27.64
C LYS A 889 7.81 41.82 28.30
N ASN A 890 7.81 41.60 29.61
CA ASN A 890 6.59 41.42 30.40
C ASN A 890 5.59 42.57 30.18
N ASN A 891 4.29 42.24 30.11
CA ASN A 891 3.16 43.17 29.87
C ASN A 891 3.06 43.77 28.45
N THR A 892 3.72 43.19 27.45
CA THR A 892 3.49 43.59 26.05
C THR A 892 2.08 43.16 25.61
N LEU A 893 1.31 44.07 25.01
CA LEU A 893 -0.04 43.77 24.49
C LEU A 893 0.00 42.73 23.35
N SER A 894 -1.14 42.11 23.04
CA SER A 894 -1.24 41.25 21.86
C SER A 894 -1.35 42.11 20.61
N GLY A 895 -0.57 41.82 19.57
CA GLY A 895 -0.53 42.62 18.35
C GLY A 895 0.25 41.94 17.25
N SER A 896 0.62 42.68 16.22
CA SER A 896 1.46 42.15 15.13
C SER A 896 2.58 43.12 14.75
N ILE A 897 3.65 42.55 14.18
CA ILE A 897 4.75 43.30 13.58
C ILE A 897 4.81 42.92 12.11
N THR A 898 4.75 43.90 11.21
CA THR A 898 5.02 43.73 9.78
C THR A 898 6.39 44.31 9.48
N GLY A 899 7.33 43.49 9.01
CA GLY A 899 8.71 43.91 8.75
C GLY A 899 9.18 43.56 7.34
N ARG A 900 10.22 44.25 6.85
CA ARG A 900 10.98 43.92 5.64
C ARG A 900 12.44 44.33 5.78
N PHE A 901 13.31 43.67 5.02
CA PHE A 901 14.66 44.15 4.76
C PHE A 901 14.71 44.92 3.44
N ILE A 902 15.32 46.10 3.44
CA ILE A 902 15.48 46.96 2.27
C ILE A 902 16.97 47.05 1.94
N ALA A 903 17.36 46.52 0.79
CA ALA A 903 18.73 46.50 0.29
C ALA A 903 19.13 47.83 -0.36
N ALA A 904 18.98 48.93 0.37
CA ALA A 904 19.30 50.28 -0.12
C ALA A 904 20.08 51.08 0.93
N ASP A 905 21.00 51.92 0.46
CA ASP A 905 21.71 52.88 1.29
C ASP A 905 20.73 53.90 1.87
N TYR A 906 20.74 54.03 3.20
CA TYR A 906 19.89 54.99 3.91
C TYR A 906 20.49 56.40 3.94
N GLY A 907 21.75 56.58 3.53
CA GLY A 907 22.47 57.86 3.58
C GLY A 907 23.19 58.09 4.91
N ASN A 908 23.97 59.17 5.04
CA ASN A 908 24.63 59.58 6.30
C ASN A 908 24.16 60.97 6.79
N ARG A 909 23.12 61.54 6.18
CA ARG A 909 22.67 62.91 6.47
C ARG A 909 22.26 63.04 7.94
N CYS A 910 22.72 64.09 8.63
CA CYS A 910 22.50 64.30 10.08
C CYS A 910 23.33 63.40 11.03
N LEU A 911 24.42 62.81 10.55
CA LEU A 911 25.51 62.26 11.39
C LEU A 911 26.68 63.28 11.45
N PRO A 912 27.44 63.38 12.56
CA PRO A 912 27.50 62.42 13.65
C PRO A 912 26.37 62.54 14.68
N LEU A 913 25.82 61.40 15.10
CA LEU A 913 24.90 61.30 16.24
C LEU A 913 25.66 60.70 17.42
N MET A 914 25.64 61.37 18.58
CA MET A 914 26.23 60.82 19.81
C MET A 914 25.21 59.91 20.48
N ASN A 915 25.35 58.59 20.34
CA ASN A 915 24.38 57.68 20.94
C ASN A 915 24.36 57.78 22.48
N GLU A 916 23.38 57.15 23.13
CA GLU A 916 23.18 57.14 24.59
C GLU A 916 24.37 56.64 25.43
N GLN A 917 25.42 56.16 24.76
CA GLN A 917 26.59 55.52 25.34
C GLN A 917 27.86 56.32 25.07
N GLY A 918 27.73 57.52 24.49
CA GLY A 918 28.82 58.46 24.24
C GLY A 918 29.68 58.16 23.02
N ILE A 919 29.23 57.31 22.09
CA ILE A 919 29.94 56.99 20.84
C ILE A 919 29.40 57.86 19.70
N HIS A 920 30.31 58.50 18.97
CA HIS A 920 29.98 59.24 17.75
C HIS A 920 29.71 58.30 16.59
N ILE A 921 28.46 58.22 16.17
CA ILE A 921 28.04 57.49 14.98
C ILE A 921 28.26 58.41 13.78
N THR A 922 29.29 58.15 12.98
CA THR A 922 29.66 59.02 11.84
C THR A 922 29.16 58.49 10.51
N ASN A 923 28.87 57.19 10.42
CA ASN A 923 28.47 56.53 9.19
C ASN A 923 27.48 55.39 9.46
N VAL A 924 26.62 55.10 8.48
CA VAL A 924 25.85 53.85 8.43
C VAL A 924 26.32 52.97 7.27
N SER A 925 26.05 51.67 7.37
CA SER A 925 26.34 50.74 6.30
C SER A 925 25.41 50.98 5.10
N PRO A 926 25.92 51.05 3.85
CA PRO A 926 25.07 51.14 2.66
C PRO A 926 24.42 49.80 2.29
N SER A 927 24.66 48.71 3.06
CA SER A 927 24.26 47.35 2.69
C SER A 927 22.75 47.09 2.82
N GLY A 928 22.05 47.96 3.56
CA GLY A 928 20.60 47.91 3.74
C GLY A 928 20.17 48.16 5.18
N HIS A 929 18.86 48.13 5.40
CA HIS A 929 18.21 48.44 6.67
C HIS A 929 16.93 47.61 6.85
N TRP A 930 16.48 47.45 8.09
CA TRP A 930 15.22 46.79 8.40
C TRP A 930 14.16 47.83 8.74
N LYS A 931 12.99 47.71 8.12
CA LYS A 931 11.84 48.58 8.39
C LYS A 931 10.69 47.74 8.91
N PHE A 932 10.02 48.20 9.96
CA PHE A 932 8.86 47.52 10.49
C PHE A 932 7.79 48.49 10.99
N ASN A 933 6.57 47.97 11.05
CA ASN A 933 5.38 48.65 11.54
C ASN A 933 4.69 47.72 12.53
N THR A 934 4.22 48.27 13.63
CA THR A 934 3.43 47.55 14.63
C THR A 934 1.94 47.84 14.45
N ASP A 935 1.12 46.88 14.85
CA ASP A 935 -0.34 47.04 14.94
C ASP A 935 -0.81 46.45 16.28
N ASN A 936 -1.43 47.30 17.12
CA ASN A 936 -1.89 46.99 18.48
C ASN A 936 -0.83 46.39 19.42
N LEU A 937 0.46 46.66 19.17
CA LEU A 937 1.58 46.17 19.98
C LEU A 937 2.22 47.33 20.76
N GLU A 938 2.08 47.32 22.08
CA GLU A 938 2.64 48.32 23.00
C GLU A 938 3.45 47.63 24.11
N GLY A 939 4.58 48.22 24.50
CA GLY A 939 5.53 47.68 25.48
C GLY A 939 6.99 47.80 25.03
N ASN A 940 7.87 47.05 25.69
CA ASN A 940 9.30 47.01 25.38
C ASN A 940 9.70 45.65 24.80
N TYR A 941 10.78 45.62 24.01
CA TYR A 941 11.35 44.41 23.43
C TYR A 941 12.87 44.49 23.29
N ASP A 942 13.50 43.32 23.15
CA ASP A 942 14.86 43.23 22.61
C ASP A 942 14.78 42.85 21.13
N VAL A 943 15.66 43.42 20.33
CA VAL A 943 15.80 43.10 18.90
C VAL A 943 17.21 42.68 18.57
N MET A 944 17.32 41.68 17.71
CA MET A 944 18.59 41.23 17.17
C MET A 944 18.51 41.18 15.65
N VAL A 945 19.58 41.60 14.98
CA VAL A 945 19.69 41.55 13.51
C VAL A 945 20.98 40.85 13.07
N ASN A 946 20.89 40.14 11.94
CA ASN A 946 22.04 39.53 11.28
C ASN A 946 22.57 40.50 10.22
N SER A 947 23.65 41.17 10.57
CA SER A 947 24.37 42.10 9.71
C SER A 947 25.62 41.48 9.08
N ASN A 948 25.75 40.16 9.09
CA ASN A 948 26.91 39.50 8.50
C ASN A 948 27.03 39.79 6.99
N GLY A 949 28.23 40.13 6.55
CA GLY A 949 28.49 40.57 5.18
C GLY A 949 28.08 42.01 4.87
N PHE A 950 27.67 42.80 5.87
CA PHE A 950 27.50 44.24 5.69
C PHE A 950 28.87 44.89 5.46
N MET A 951 28.87 45.88 4.57
CA MET A 951 30.06 46.62 4.18
C MET A 951 30.09 48.00 4.82
N LYS A 952 31.28 48.53 4.96
CA LYS A 952 31.53 49.96 5.17
C LYS A 952 31.11 50.73 3.91
N ARG A 953 30.88 52.02 4.06
CA ARG A 953 30.50 52.91 2.94
C ARG A 953 31.54 52.97 1.81
N ASN A 954 32.82 52.75 2.11
CA ASN A 954 33.90 52.63 1.13
C ASN A 954 34.05 51.23 0.51
N GLY A 955 33.07 50.32 0.71
CA GLY A 955 33.06 48.97 0.15
C GLY A 955 33.89 47.93 0.91
N GLY A 956 34.53 48.28 2.04
CA GLY A 956 35.32 47.34 2.84
C GLY A 956 34.49 46.51 3.82
N THR A 957 34.97 45.34 4.23
CA THR A 957 34.35 44.51 5.29
C THR A 957 34.42 45.20 6.65
N ILE A 958 33.38 45.03 7.48
CA ILE A 958 33.38 45.48 8.88
C ILE A 958 34.16 44.44 9.72
N THR A 959 35.30 44.85 10.27
CA THR A 959 36.18 43.99 11.09
C THR A 959 36.32 44.46 12.53
N ASP A 960 36.19 45.77 12.77
CA ASP A 960 36.13 46.35 14.11
C ASP A 960 34.66 46.36 14.57
N LEU A 961 34.38 45.61 15.64
CA LEU A 961 33.03 45.48 16.20
C LEU A 961 32.82 46.37 17.42
N THR A 962 33.86 46.94 18.01
CA THR A 962 33.80 47.71 19.26
C THR A 962 32.83 48.89 19.14
N ASN A 963 32.79 49.49 17.95
CA ASN A 963 31.98 50.68 17.64
C ASN A 963 30.77 50.40 16.76
N VAL A 964 30.43 49.12 16.50
CA VAL A 964 29.22 48.76 15.75
C VAL A 964 28.00 48.89 16.64
N ARG A 965 26.96 49.59 16.17
CA ARG A 965 25.67 49.79 16.87
C ARG A 965 24.52 49.73 15.87
N THR A 966 23.27 49.77 16.34
CA THR A 966 22.16 50.18 15.46
C THR A 966 21.46 51.42 16.02
N ILE A 967 20.89 52.22 15.13
CA ILE A 967 20.05 53.39 15.46
C ILE A 967 18.66 53.21 14.88
N ILE A 968 17.76 54.06 15.38
CA ILE A 968 16.38 54.14 14.93
C ILE A 968 16.22 55.37 14.03
N SER A 969 15.39 55.24 12.99
CA SER A 969 14.85 56.37 12.23
C SER A 969 13.34 56.24 12.08
N PRO A 970 12.53 57.11 12.75
CA PRO A 970 11.07 57.08 12.68
C PRO A 970 10.53 57.72 11.40
N ASN A 971 11.32 58.60 10.74
CA ASN A 971 11.02 59.24 9.45
C ASN A 971 12.33 59.62 8.73
N ILE A 972 12.35 59.55 7.39
CA ILE A 972 13.52 59.98 6.61
C ILE A 972 13.64 61.52 6.67
N PRO A 973 14.83 62.10 7.00
CA PRO A 973 16.07 61.48 7.45
C PRO A 973 16.51 62.02 8.83
N THR A 974 15.69 61.86 9.86
CA THR A 974 16.14 62.15 11.23
C THR A 974 16.55 60.84 11.89
N TYR A 975 17.84 60.73 12.22
CA TYR A 975 18.33 59.67 13.09
C TYR A 975 18.08 60.04 14.54
N ILE A 976 17.56 59.09 15.31
CA ILE A 976 17.36 59.26 16.74
C ILE A 976 18.02 58.11 17.51
N HIS A 977 18.19 58.36 18.80
CA HIS A 977 18.63 57.35 19.76
C HIS A 977 17.62 56.21 19.84
N SER A 978 18.13 54.99 19.98
CA SER A 978 17.28 53.79 20.07
C SER A 978 16.69 53.59 21.47
N ASN A 979 17.09 54.40 22.44
CA ASN A 979 16.86 54.25 23.87
C ASN A 979 17.32 52.89 24.42
N SER A 980 18.35 52.31 23.79
CA SER A 980 18.83 50.96 24.10
C SER A 980 19.88 50.92 25.21
N THR A 981 19.70 49.98 26.14
CA THR A 981 20.61 49.77 27.28
C THR A 981 21.91 49.03 26.90
N THR A 982 22.10 48.60 25.66
CA THR A 982 23.24 47.75 25.25
C THR A 982 24.53 48.55 25.03
N ILE A 983 25.41 48.62 26.03
CA ILE A 983 26.58 49.52 26.05
C ILE A 983 27.82 49.06 25.24
N ALA A 984 27.97 47.76 24.96
CA ALA A 984 29.14 47.19 24.28
C ALA A 984 28.88 46.94 22.78
N GLY A 985 29.95 46.95 21.98
CA GLY A 985 29.88 46.48 20.60
C GLY A 985 29.57 44.98 20.52
N PRO A 986 28.95 44.50 19.42
CA PRO A 986 28.61 43.10 19.27
C PRO A 986 29.87 42.21 19.23
N SER A 987 29.75 40.96 19.70
CA SER A 987 30.82 39.96 19.54
C SER A 987 30.93 39.43 18.11
N SER A 988 29.88 39.58 17.30
CA SER A 988 29.87 39.26 15.87
C SER A 988 28.79 40.06 15.12
N LEU A 989 28.98 40.28 13.82
CA LEU A 989 27.94 40.89 12.98
C LEU A 989 26.73 39.98 12.75
N SER A 990 26.85 38.68 13.03
CA SER A 990 25.71 37.77 13.03
C SER A 990 24.75 38.03 14.18
N LYS A 991 25.12 38.85 15.18
CA LYS A 991 24.31 39.15 16.35
C LYS A 991 24.54 40.58 16.84
N VAL A 992 23.85 41.53 16.21
CA VAL A 992 23.81 42.91 16.71
C VAL A 992 22.53 43.06 17.54
N LEU A 993 22.69 43.12 18.86
CA LEU A 993 21.62 43.14 19.85
C LEU A 993 21.32 44.58 20.29
N LEU A 994 20.04 44.88 20.48
CA LEU A 994 19.59 46.05 21.22
C LEU A 994 18.53 45.62 22.23
N GLU A 995 18.75 46.03 23.47
CA GLU A 995 17.89 45.66 24.59
C GLU A 995 17.00 46.82 25.03
N ASN A 996 15.82 46.45 25.50
CA ASN A 996 14.85 47.31 26.18
C ASN A 996 14.37 48.52 25.36
N ILE A 997 14.10 48.31 24.07
CA ILE A 997 13.54 49.33 23.17
C ILE A 997 12.03 49.38 23.31
N ALA A 998 11.43 50.58 23.35
CA ALA A 998 9.98 50.76 23.25
C ALA A 998 9.50 50.61 21.79
N PHE A 999 8.32 50.04 21.57
CA PHE A 999 7.77 49.95 20.22
C PHE A 999 7.47 51.34 19.63
N HIS A 1000 8.14 51.69 18.52
CA HIS A 1000 7.71 52.74 17.61
C HIS A 1000 7.71 52.23 16.14
N GLN A 1001 7.19 53.02 15.20
CA GLN A 1001 7.25 52.71 13.77
C GLN A 1001 8.66 53.00 13.24
N ASP A 1002 9.58 52.07 13.42
CA ASP A 1002 11.00 52.37 13.29
C ASP A 1002 11.69 51.68 12.12
N THR A 1003 12.76 52.32 11.67
CA THR A 1003 13.77 51.72 10.81
C THR A 1003 15.04 51.45 11.62
N PHE A 1004 15.47 50.18 11.68
CA PHE A 1004 16.74 49.78 12.26
C PHE A 1004 17.86 49.81 11.22
N ILE A 1005 18.92 50.54 11.54
CA ILE A 1005 20.03 50.79 10.62
C ILE A 1005 21.34 50.45 11.31
N LEU A 1006 22.21 49.68 10.64
CA LEU A 1006 23.54 49.35 11.17
C LEU A 1006 24.48 50.56 11.05
N CYS A 1007 25.06 50.91 12.18
CA CYS A 1007 25.91 52.07 12.36
C CYS A 1007 27.35 51.67 12.65
N LEU A 1008 28.28 52.47 12.13
CA LEU A 1008 29.71 52.36 12.38
C LEU A 1008 30.13 53.63 13.13
N GLY A 1009 30.48 53.46 14.41
CA GLY A 1009 31.05 54.55 15.19
C GLY A 1009 32.43 54.92 14.67
N GLY A 1010 32.71 56.22 14.62
CA GLY A 1010 34.09 56.69 14.59
C GLY A 1010 34.70 56.44 15.97
N GLY A 1011 35.92 55.90 16.04
CA GLY A 1011 36.65 55.91 17.32
C GLY A 1011 36.70 57.34 17.88
N ASN A 1012 36.91 57.50 19.18
CA ASN A 1012 36.81 58.77 19.92
C ASN A 1012 37.55 59.99 19.32
N ASN A 1013 38.37 59.81 18.28
CA ASN A 1013 39.13 60.86 17.58
C ASN A 1013 38.82 60.96 16.06
N ALA A 1014 37.74 60.37 15.55
CA ALA A 1014 37.44 60.36 14.12
C ALA A 1014 36.27 61.28 13.75
N MET A 1015 36.43 62.59 13.97
CA MET A 1015 35.80 63.59 13.09
C MET A 1015 36.58 63.58 11.76
N GLY A 1016 36.27 62.60 10.91
CA GLY A 1016 36.77 62.53 9.53
C GLY A 1016 35.79 63.23 8.58
N PRO A 1017 36.27 63.94 7.55
CA PRO A 1017 35.50 64.95 6.84
C PRO A 1017 34.53 64.28 5.85
N ASP A 1018 33.24 64.54 5.97
CA ASP A 1018 32.33 64.34 4.84
C ASP A 1018 31.24 65.40 4.82
N VAL A 1019 30.89 65.80 3.59
CA VAL A 1019 29.98 66.87 3.14
C VAL A 1019 30.25 68.30 3.61
N SER A 1020 30.72 69.12 2.67
CA SER A 1020 30.67 70.58 2.76
C SER A 1020 29.25 71.03 3.12
N PRO A 1021 29.06 71.94 4.09
CA PRO A 1021 27.74 72.44 4.45
C PRO A 1021 27.04 73.04 3.23
N ASN A 1022 25.79 72.64 2.94
CA ASN A 1022 25.02 73.27 1.88
C ASN A 1022 24.48 74.61 2.36
N THR A 1023 24.33 75.56 1.44
CA THR A 1023 23.74 76.87 1.74
C THR A 1023 22.33 76.95 1.16
N TYR A 1024 21.31 77.08 2.00
CA TYR A 1024 19.96 77.44 1.58
C TYR A 1024 19.86 78.96 1.49
N ILE A 1025 19.42 79.47 0.34
CA ILE A 1025 19.29 80.91 0.10
C ILE A 1025 17.85 81.34 0.33
N VAL A 1026 17.62 82.16 1.35
CA VAL A 1026 16.35 82.85 1.58
C VAL A 1026 16.27 84.04 0.64
N ASN A 1027 15.31 84.05 -0.28
CA ASN A 1027 15.12 85.09 -1.30
C ASN A 1027 13.70 85.68 -1.30
N SER A 1028 12.90 85.36 -0.28
CA SER A 1028 11.53 85.84 -0.13
C SER A 1028 11.27 86.39 1.27
N ILE A 1029 10.56 87.53 1.34
CA ILE A 1029 10.08 88.13 2.60
C ILE A 1029 8.83 87.44 3.17
N GLN A 1030 8.21 86.54 2.41
CA GLN A 1030 7.02 85.80 2.83
C GLN A 1030 7.38 84.78 3.92
N ASP A 1031 6.40 84.41 4.75
CA ASP A 1031 6.57 83.40 5.80
C ASP A 1031 6.31 81.96 5.29
N THR A 1032 5.63 81.79 4.15
CA THR A 1032 5.33 80.47 3.58
C THR A 1032 5.61 80.42 2.08
N GLY A 1033 5.92 79.23 1.57
CA GLY A 1033 6.25 78.97 0.16
C GLY A 1033 7.76 78.90 -0.13
N PRO A 1034 8.13 78.61 -1.39
CA PRO A 1034 9.52 78.46 -1.81
C PRO A 1034 10.39 79.70 -1.54
N GLY A 1035 11.61 79.49 -1.05
CA GLY A 1035 12.61 80.55 -0.84
C GLY A 1035 12.44 81.38 0.44
N THR A 1036 11.56 80.96 1.35
CA THR A 1036 11.26 81.68 2.61
C THR A 1036 12.17 81.24 3.76
N PHE A 1037 12.31 82.08 4.80
CA PHE A 1037 13.09 81.71 5.98
C PHE A 1037 12.50 80.49 6.70
N ARG A 1038 11.17 80.39 6.81
CA ARG A 1038 10.50 79.20 7.36
C ARG A 1038 10.80 77.95 6.54
N GLU A 1039 10.73 78.04 5.22
CA GLU A 1039 11.10 76.90 4.38
C GLU A 1039 12.57 76.55 4.57
N GLY A 1040 13.47 77.53 4.69
CA GLY A 1040 14.87 77.28 5.06
C GLY A 1040 15.02 76.53 6.39
N ILE A 1041 14.28 76.95 7.43
CA ILE A 1041 14.25 76.27 8.74
C ILE A 1041 13.65 74.87 8.65
N VAL A 1042 12.70 74.62 7.75
CA VAL A 1042 12.10 73.29 7.55
C VAL A 1042 12.99 72.37 6.72
N THR A 1043 13.60 72.90 5.65
CA THR A 1043 14.22 72.13 4.56
C THR A 1043 15.74 71.94 4.69
N THR A 1044 16.43 72.77 5.48
CA THR A 1044 17.86 72.56 5.76
C THR A 1044 18.11 71.32 6.60
N PHE A 1045 19.32 70.75 6.50
CA PHE A 1045 19.77 69.60 7.29
C PHE A 1045 20.78 70.03 8.37
N CYS A 1046 21.20 69.10 9.24
CA CYS A 1046 22.23 69.41 10.25
C CYS A 1046 23.53 69.91 9.60
N ASN A 1047 24.11 70.96 10.19
CA ASN A 1047 25.29 71.72 9.77
C ASN A 1047 25.13 72.54 8.48
N ASP A 1048 23.93 72.60 7.88
CA ASP A 1048 23.69 73.51 6.75
C ASP A 1048 23.71 74.98 7.20
N THR A 1049 23.93 75.85 6.22
CA THR A 1049 23.87 77.29 6.38
C THR A 1049 22.60 77.85 5.73
N ILE A 1050 21.77 78.56 6.48
CA ILE A 1050 20.70 79.40 5.95
C ILE A 1050 21.31 80.78 5.72
N ARG A 1051 21.44 81.20 4.46
CA ARG A 1051 21.96 82.50 4.05
C ARG A 1051 20.85 83.32 3.42
N PHE A 1052 20.84 84.63 3.65
CA PHE A 1052 19.86 85.51 3.02
C PHE A 1052 20.41 86.13 1.74
N ASP A 1053 19.62 86.11 0.68
CA ASP A 1053 19.95 86.73 -0.59
C ASP A 1053 20.12 88.25 -0.41
N GLN A 1054 21.10 88.84 -1.09
CA GLN A 1054 21.39 90.26 -1.00
C GLN A 1054 20.19 91.15 -1.37
N SER A 1055 19.27 90.65 -2.21
CA SER A 1055 18.03 91.35 -2.56
C SER A 1055 17.12 91.68 -1.38
N LEU A 1056 17.25 90.97 -0.26
CA LEU A 1056 16.45 91.19 0.95
C LEU A 1056 17.04 92.27 1.88
N ASN A 1057 18.19 92.86 1.55
CA ASN A 1057 18.84 93.83 2.44
C ASN A 1057 17.95 95.04 2.74
N GLY A 1058 17.67 95.31 4.02
CA GLY A 1058 16.77 96.37 4.48
C GLY A 1058 15.32 95.92 4.71
N ASP A 1059 14.97 94.70 4.31
CA ASP A 1059 13.61 94.17 4.46
C ASP A 1059 13.35 93.59 5.86
N THR A 1060 12.05 93.49 6.19
CA THR A 1060 11.56 92.78 7.38
C THR A 1060 10.84 91.51 6.97
N ILE A 1061 11.32 90.36 7.44
CA ILE A 1061 10.66 89.06 7.28
C ILE A 1061 9.70 88.89 8.45
N LEU A 1062 8.40 88.86 8.14
CA LEU A 1062 7.35 88.84 9.14
C LEU A 1062 6.76 87.43 9.30
N LEU A 1063 7.10 86.77 10.40
CA LEU A 1063 6.63 85.43 10.78
C LEU A 1063 5.18 85.51 11.28
N SER A 1064 4.28 84.90 10.51
CA SER A 1064 2.84 84.81 10.79
C SER A 1064 2.46 83.64 11.71
N GLN A 1065 3.38 82.70 11.91
CA GLN A 1065 3.22 81.53 12.78
C GLN A 1065 4.51 81.24 13.57
N ILE A 1066 4.42 80.40 14.61
CA ILE A 1066 5.60 79.90 15.34
C ILE A 1066 6.45 79.07 14.36
N LEU A 1067 7.77 79.29 14.35
CA LEU A 1067 8.68 78.41 13.59
C LEU A 1067 8.74 77.03 14.26
N PRO A 1068 8.88 75.93 13.48
CA PRO A 1068 9.13 74.61 14.08
C PRO A 1068 10.35 74.63 15.00
N PRO A 1069 10.38 73.83 16.09
CA PRO A 1069 11.56 73.72 16.95
C PRO A 1069 12.82 73.36 16.14
N ILE A 1070 13.94 74.00 16.47
CA ILE A 1070 15.24 73.84 15.81
C ILE A 1070 15.88 72.55 16.32
N ASN A 1071 15.41 71.42 15.77
CA ASN A 1071 15.84 70.07 16.13
C ASN A 1071 17.05 69.58 15.32
N LYS A 1072 17.94 70.50 14.93
CA LYS A 1072 19.11 70.23 14.10
C LYS A 1072 20.18 71.30 14.32
N ASN A 1073 21.43 70.93 14.11
CA ASN A 1073 22.51 71.91 14.12
C ASN A 1073 22.40 72.79 12.87
N VAL A 1074 22.35 74.11 12.99
CA VAL A 1074 22.19 74.97 11.80
C VAL A 1074 22.83 76.33 12.02
N THR A 1075 23.51 76.84 11.00
CA THR A 1075 24.01 78.22 10.99
C THR A 1075 23.04 79.09 10.20
N VAL A 1076 22.55 80.16 10.79
CA VAL A 1076 21.84 81.23 10.09
C VAL A 1076 22.78 82.42 9.95
N ILE A 1077 23.07 82.84 8.72
CA ILE A 1077 24.01 83.90 8.44
C ILE A 1077 23.41 84.95 7.50
N MET A 1078 23.63 86.21 7.81
CA MET A 1078 23.46 87.33 6.88
C MET A 1078 24.83 87.75 6.33
N ASP A 1079 24.86 88.33 5.14
CA ASP A 1079 26.11 88.85 4.57
C ASP A 1079 26.60 90.06 5.37
N GLN A 1080 27.91 90.27 5.46
CA GLN A 1080 28.45 91.41 6.21
C GLN A 1080 27.87 92.74 5.71
N GLY A 1081 27.24 93.49 6.62
CA GLY A 1081 26.57 94.77 6.31
C GLY A 1081 25.14 94.63 5.77
N GLN A 1082 24.61 93.42 5.65
CA GLN A 1082 23.21 93.16 5.36
C GLN A 1082 22.38 93.36 6.63
N ASN A 1083 21.27 94.09 6.53
CA ASN A 1083 20.36 94.37 7.64
C ASN A 1083 18.96 93.85 7.31
N ILE A 1084 18.69 92.60 7.68
CA ILE A 1084 17.37 91.99 7.55
C ILE A 1084 16.79 91.81 8.94
N VAL A 1085 15.55 92.26 9.14
CA VAL A 1085 14.87 92.12 10.42
C VAL A 1085 13.95 90.91 10.38
N ILE A 1086 14.22 89.89 11.19
CA ILE A 1086 13.29 88.77 11.38
C ILE A 1086 12.34 89.13 12.53
N LYS A 1087 11.04 89.19 12.24
CA LYS A 1087 10.02 89.70 13.17
C LYS A 1087 8.81 88.79 13.32
N ASN A 1088 8.32 88.60 14.54
CA ASN A 1088 7.06 87.90 14.81
C ASN A 1088 5.82 88.83 14.71
N GLN A 1089 4.65 88.27 14.34
CA GLN A 1089 3.38 89.01 14.30
C GLN A 1089 2.66 89.12 15.66
N SER A 1090 2.99 88.29 16.66
CA SER A 1090 2.38 88.29 18.02
C SER A 1090 3.35 87.73 19.07
N ASN A 1091 2.93 87.61 20.35
CA ASN A 1091 3.71 87.03 21.47
C ASN A 1091 4.13 85.56 21.24
N GLN A 1092 5.08 85.34 20.37
CA GLN A 1092 5.52 84.00 19.98
C GLN A 1092 7.03 83.90 19.99
N VAL A 1093 7.53 82.74 20.41
CA VAL A 1093 8.94 82.39 20.31
C VAL A 1093 9.32 82.38 18.82
N ILE A 1094 10.37 83.13 18.44
CA ILE A 1094 10.92 83.12 17.09
C ILE A 1094 11.79 81.88 16.92
N LEU A 1095 12.67 81.59 17.87
CA LEU A 1095 13.57 80.44 17.84
C LEU A 1095 13.42 79.61 19.10
N ASP A 1096 12.96 78.37 18.94
CA ASP A 1096 12.88 77.37 19.99
C ASP A 1096 13.95 76.30 19.73
N ILE A 1097 14.97 76.23 20.59
CA ILE A 1097 16.13 75.35 20.45
C ILE A 1097 16.04 74.28 21.54
N PRO A 1098 15.62 73.05 21.22
CA PRO A 1098 15.54 71.97 22.18
C PRO A 1098 16.93 71.54 22.68
N ALA A 1099 16.95 70.75 23.77
CA ALA A 1099 18.19 70.18 24.27
C ALA A 1099 18.92 69.36 23.20
N PHE A 1100 20.26 69.34 23.28
CA PHE A 1100 21.19 68.62 22.39
C PHE A 1100 21.42 69.22 20.98
N TYR A 1101 20.79 70.33 20.60
CA TYR A 1101 20.98 70.96 19.29
C TYR A 1101 21.73 72.28 19.37
N GLU A 1102 22.54 72.57 18.34
CA GLU A 1102 23.33 73.82 18.23
C GLU A 1102 22.76 74.74 17.15
N MET A 1103 22.39 75.97 17.51
CA MET A 1103 22.07 77.00 16.54
C MET A 1103 23.11 78.11 16.58
N GLU A 1104 23.71 78.43 15.43
CA GLU A 1104 24.59 79.58 15.29
C GLU A 1104 23.88 80.70 14.52
N LEU A 1105 23.80 81.87 15.14
CA LEU A 1105 23.33 83.09 14.51
C LEU A 1105 24.55 83.97 14.21
N ARG A 1106 24.74 84.34 12.94
CA ARG A 1106 25.84 85.18 12.48
C ARG A 1106 25.35 86.39 11.71
N GLU A 1107 25.79 87.59 12.08
CA GLU A 1107 25.42 88.84 11.41
C GLU A 1107 23.89 89.11 11.41
N THR A 1108 23.13 88.43 12.29
CA THR A 1108 21.66 88.44 12.23
C THR A 1108 21.01 89.52 13.08
N ASN A 1109 19.91 90.11 12.57
CA ASN A 1109 19.06 91.02 13.34
C ASN A 1109 17.66 90.41 13.58
N ILE A 1110 17.36 90.10 14.83
CA ILE A 1110 16.08 89.54 15.27
C ILE A 1110 15.37 90.56 16.15
N THR A 1111 14.13 90.91 15.79
CA THR A 1111 13.32 91.87 16.54
C THR A 1111 11.91 91.34 16.73
N GLY A 1112 11.35 91.37 17.93
CA GLY A 1112 9.96 90.94 18.12
C GLY A 1112 9.23 91.62 19.25
N ASN A 1113 7.95 91.29 19.40
CA ASN A 1113 7.14 91.70 20.54
C ASN A 1113 6.91 90.47 21.43
N HIS A 1114 7.21 90.60 22.72
CA HIS A 1114 7.19 89.49 23.64
C HIS A 1114 6.58 89.94 24.98
N THR A 1115 5.29 89.64 25.21
CA THR A 1115 4.60 90.00 26.46
C THR A 1115 4.20 88.80 27.32
N SER A 1116 4.36 87.56 26.82
CA SER A 1116 4.02 86.32 27.57
C SER A 1116 4.97 85.12 27.34
N SER A 1117 5.99 85.25 26.49
CA SER A 1117 6.95 84.18 26.17
C SER A 1117 8.27 84.82 25.73
N PRO A 1118 9.43 84.16 25.88
CA PRO A 1118 10.70 84.69 25.39
C PRO A 1118 10.73 84.76 23.86
N LEU A 1119 11.57 85.64 23.30
CA LEU A 1119 11.76 85.71 21.84
C LEU A 1119 12.59 84.54 21.32
N ILE A 1120 13.58 84.13 22.11
CA ILE A 1120 14.39 82.93 21.87
C ILE A 1120 14.33 82.05 23.12
N PHE A 1121 13.90 80.81 22.96
CA PHE A 1121 13.91 79.80 24.01
C PHE A 1121 15.03 78.79 23.73
N ASN A 1122 15.98 78.66 24.65
CA ASN A 1122 17.12 77.77 24.50
C ASN A 1122 17.19 76.74 25.62
N LEU A 1123 17.18 75.46 25.23
CA LEU A 1123 17.53 74.29 26.05
C LEU A 1123 18.79 73.57 25.54
N GLY A 1124 19.31 73.96 24.37
CA GLY A 1124 20.50 73.40 23.69
C GLY A 1124 21.69 74.36 23.71
N VAL A 1125 22.44 74.44 22.60
CA VAL A 1125 23.58 75.36 22.44
C VAL A 1125 23.19 76.49 21.48
N LEU A 1126 23.29 77.74 21.92
CA LEU A 1126 23.07 78.91 21.09
C LEU A 1126 24.37 79.71 20.95
N ILE A 1127 24.87 79.82 19.71
CA ILE A 1127 26.04 80.63 19.39
C ILE A 1127 25.58 81.93 18.75
N LEU A 1128 25.97 83.05 19.34
CA LEU A 1128 25.70 84.40 18.83
C LEU A 1128 27.01 85.05 18.36
N ASP A 1129 27.06 85.46 17.10
CA ASP A 1129 28.22 86.06 16.46
C ASP A 1129 27.79 87.30 15.67
N ASN A 1130 28.17 88.50 16.13
CA ASN A 1130 27.77 89.77 15.52
C ASN A 1130 26.25 89.92 15.31
N CYS A 1131 25.46 89.69 16.34
CA CYS A 1131 23.99 89.67 16.25
C CYS A 1131 23.33 90.80 17.03
N ARG A 1132 22.16 91.26 16.58
CA ARG A 1132 21.28 92.14 17.34
C ARG A 1132 19.97 91.45 17.65
N ILE A 1133 19.64 91.34 18.93
CA ILE A 1133 18.36 90.79 19.39
C ILE A 1133 17.66 91.89 20.16
N SER A 1134 16.52 92.38 19.66
CA SER A 1134 15.88 93.59 20.20
C SER A 1134 14.38 93.44 20.40
N ASN A 1135 13.87 94.10 21.43
CA ASN A 1135 12.44 94.20 21.69
C ASN A 1135 11.82 95.38 20.91
N SER A 1136 10.57 95.22 20.48
CA SER A 1136 9.77 96.27 19.83
C SER A 1136 8.57 96.74 20.67
N GLY A 1137 8.44 96.24 21.91
CA GLY A 1137 7.31 96.50 22.83
C GLY A 1137 7.70 97.08 24.20
N ILE A 1138 6.69 97.30 25.06
CA ILE A 1138 6.85 97.86 26.40
C ILE A 1138 7.30 96.76 27.38
N ALA A 1139 8.39 97.00 28.12
CA ALA A 1139 9.04 96.07 29.05
C ALA A 1139 8.06 95.32 29.97
N ASN A 1140 8.05 93.98 29.97
CA ASN A 1140 7.29 93.13 30.92
C ASN A 1140 7.81 91.68 31.09
N SER A 1141 7.88 91.24 32.35
CA SER A 1141 7.89 89.89 32.98
C SER A 1141 8.63 88.65 32.43
N GLN A 1142 9.07 88.56 31.17
CA GLN A 1142 9.87 87.43 30.66
C GLN A 1142 11.11 87.96 29.94
N PRO A 1143 12.26 87.27 29.99
CA PRO A 1143 13.46 87.74 29.31
C PRO A 1143 13.35 87.55 27.79
N ILE A 1144 13.88 88.49 27.00
CA ILE A 1144 13.95 88.39 25.53
C ILE A 1144 14.61 87.08 25.06
N LEU A 1145 15.56 86.57 25.82
CA LEU A 1145 16.21 85.27 25.63
C LEU A 1145 16.11 84.50 26.94
N LEU A 1146 15.45 83.34 26.90
CA LEU A 1146 15.34 82.45 28.06
C LEU A 1146 16.19 81.19 27.84
N ASN A 1147 17.27 81.09 28.60
CA ASN A 1147 18.12 79.91 28.66
C ASN A 1147 17.71 79.05 29.86
N GLN A 1148 17.28 77.81 29.63
CA GLN A 1148 16.81 76.91 30.68
C GLN A 1148 17.43 75.51 30.57
N GLY A 1149 17.37 74.75 31.66
CA GLY A 1149 18.00 73.43 31.73
C GLY A 1149 19.53 73.51 31.63
N ASN A 1150 20.14 72.51 30.99
CA ASN A 1150 21.58 72.48 30.70
C ASN A 1150 21.95 73.25 29.42
N GLY A 1151 21.14 74.24 29.01
CA GLY A 1151 21.40 75.03 27.81
C GLY A 1151 22.63 75.93 27.95
N GLU A 1152 23.43 76.06 26.90
CA GLU A 1152 24.64 76.87 26.85
C GLU A 1152 24.51 77.99 25.81
N ILE A 1153 25.08 79.15 26.10
CA ILE A 1153 25.15 80.29 25.17
C ILE A 1153 26.61 80.69 25.00
N PHE A 1154 27.06 80.80 23.75
CA PHE A 1154 28.38 81.29 23.40
C PHE A 1154 28.28 82.57 22.59
N ILE A 1155 28.92 83.64 23.06
CA ILE A 1155 28.98 84.93 22.34
C ILE A 1155 30.40 85.09 21.81
N LYS A 1156 30.59 85.02 20.49
CA LYS A 1156 31.91 85.03 19.84
C LYS A 1156 32.44 86.45 19.52
N ASN A 1157 31.55 87.38 19.16
CA ASN A 1157 31.84 88.79 18.85
C ASN A 1157 30.75 89.70 19.45
N GLU A 1158 30.77 91.01 19.20
CA GLU A 1158 29.78 91.96 19.76
C GLU A 1158 28.35 91.56 19.40
N CYS A 1159 27.51 91.27 20.41
CA CYS A 1159 26.08 91.08 20.21
C CYS A 1159 25.32 92.06 21.10
N GLU A 1160 24.39 92.80 20.50
CA GLU A 1160 23.55 93.78 21.20
C GLU A 1160 22.21 93.13 21.54
N ILE A 1161 22.00 92.81 22.82
CA ILE A 1161 20.71 92.30 23.33
C ILE A 1161 19.99 93.46 24.01
N VAL A 1162 18.94 93.97 23.38
CA VAL A 1162 18.15 95.12 23.83
C VAL A 1162 16.78 94.64 24.27
N ASP A 1163 16.61 94.45 25.57
CA ASP A 1163 15.35 94.03 26.19
C ASP A 1163 14.38 95.19 26.41
#